data_AF-A0AAW1H8J6-F1
#
_entry.id   AF-A0AAW1H8J6-F1
#
_cell.length_a   1.000
_cell.length_b   1.000
_cell.length_c   1.000
_cell.angle_alpha   90.00
_cell.angle_beta   90.00
_cell.angle_gamma   90.00
#
_symmetry.space_group_name_H-M   'P 1'
#
loop_
_entity.id
_entity.type
_entity.pdbx_description
1 polymer ?
#
loop_
_entity_poly.entity_id
_entity_poly.type
_entity_poly.pdbx_seq_one_letter_code
_entity_poly.pdbx_strand_id
1 'polypeptide(L)'
;MSPPPTAAPFQFASLVNTPSFPNAVVWSADNLIAVATGDIVTILNPANLQGPRGVINVVAEKPFSVGVIDRDDLPSGCLLPTRLARDRQPCVRSISWSPVGYSPNNGCLLAVCTTEGRVKVYREPSCEFQAEWIEVMDISALLHGHLVKTDFRELETSLLPVVDDSTGQTLAEGAATADITNLKSTRETKRRRVDGNYLASCTQKINPTYDIVLYESNAVNVVEESLVFESSLMQKGSPVEVFDMDGEQHFWRAGRLLSFEGSRVLVQFCEADENGEEHWFETDSTISMNNQHNLYAAVEDYTFPQIRPSMNIAHLPEQIFMVKHKVGEILKARQVLEVWARDRWLEGIFVGFADGQLMVELSGDAEIVTLHPNDVRFPPLWNAQEKSWKVTAVRVLNEPELPEVKVNKTSKAKGNNSLQIKSGAKGKKTPNRRAKNNTDDVIEAHQYASRSSMLASLVLAWSPVLRLSADDADNSCECFCLLAVGTKSGTISIWKFNRPLYYSVEQHDDPMQMVFVGVLHAQSAWVTALSWTLLASDSSPQALLVSGGSDGSVKIWLARVCDFKRSFQANQTPFSLFSQITVGDNALVSTLSLCIPSQSRQKILVAVGKGSGSFEVWMLNIVTKRLKKVGSYDAHVQAVTGLAWAFGGHCLYSCSQDNSTHGWILHKGALFKASIPPNNPGIRSSSDFPSVSDSSYGVALSPANLVLAVARRFDAGQLDHMYQKRTQKAAVEFFWIGGQEFKMSPHINLKLDIDLCPWFTKEELFIWGSKLLWSLNHYESYDKPLVVWDALAALLAFKQCATEFIEYLILSWLASSTNDTFSDLPGHMSLLSSRQLQLINVLCRRVMVSSGRKVAKGSSMLPNLAESYDVKDEEKWLNILLSSEKELRERLVGFSLSTVLTHLSHPAPEDESGRWNPVGIAQMVEWVMQNQDNVQHELNLMAAEVRGLAERISDVCDYTEEEHCCYCSASIPFESPEVAFCKGDGEAPQKHKHTRCAVSMQVCPLTPLWFCMCCRRRASYLPPNQLHTTVNRPSDFSSFIKPLLNRFPTPLCPFCGISLQRLQPDFLLSKSPV
;
A
#
# COMPACT_ATOMS: atom_id res chain seq x y z
N MET A 1 24.69 45.50 3.53
CA MET A 1 23.74 44.70 2.73
C MET A 1 23.65 43.34 3.39
N SER A 2 22.56 43.04 4.08
CA SER A 2 22.26 41.69 4.59
C SER A 2 21.97 40.76 3.40
N PRO A 3 22.28 39.45 3.48
CA PRO A 3 21.83 38.50 2.47
C PRO A 3 20.29 38.50 2.41
N PRO A 4 19.69 38.23 1.23
CA PRO A 4 18.25 38.00 1.16
C PRO A 4 17.89 36.77 2.02
N PRO A 5 16.75 36.78 2.74
CA PRO A 5 16.31 35.60 3.47
C PRO A 5 16.10 34.44 2.49
N THR A 6 16.68 33.29 2.83
CA THR A 6 16.59 32.06 2.06
C THR A 6 15.13 31.61 1.91
N ALA A 7 14.77 31.17 0.70
CA ALA A 7 13.38 30.91 0.35
C ALA A 7 12.79 29.70 1.09
N ALA A 8 11.58 29.85 1.60
CA ALA A 8 10.71 28.75 2.01
C ALA A 8 9.34 28.91 1.30
N PRO A 9 9.01 28.02 0.34
CA PRO A 9 7.71 28.02 -0.32
C PRO A 9 7.08 26.62 -0.39
N PHE A 10 7.18 25.82 0.67
CA PHE A 10 6.48 24.54 0.78
C PHE A 10 5.13 24.72 1.49
N GLN A 11 4.10 24.04 0.98
CA GLN A 11 2.84 23.92 1.72
C GLN A 11 2.99 22.78 2.73
N PHE A 12 2.56 23.03 3.97
CA PHE A 12 2.56 22.05 5.05
C PHE A 12 1.16 21.90 5.63
N ALA A 13 0.82 20.68 6.02
CA ALA A 13 -0.34 20.38 6.86
C ALA A 13 0.13 19.71 8.14
N SER A 14 -0.12 20.34 9.29
CA SER A 14 0.31 19.82 10.59
C SER A 14 -0.56 18.65 11.06
N LEU A 15 0.05 17.72 11.80
CA LEU A 15 -0.55 16.49 12.29
C LEU A 15 -0.37 16.38 13.82
N VAL A 16 -1.41 15.91 14.49
CA VAL A 16 -1.50 15.85 15.97
C VAL A 16 -0.64 14.71 16.56
N ASN A 17 -0.47 13.62 15.83
CA ASN A 17 0.30 12.44 16.23
C ASN A 17 1.45 12.15 15.25
N THR A 18 2.40 11.31 15.68
CA THR A 18 3.56 10.93 14.86
C THR A 18 3.25 9.70 13.98
N PRO A 19 3.68 9.68 12.71
CA PRO A 19 3.74 8.43 11.94
C PRO A 19 4.78 7.48 12.54
N SER A 20 4.65 6.17 12.27
CA SER A 20 5.52 5.13 12.86
C SER A 20 5.82 3.94 11.95
N PHE A 21 5.14 3.81 10.81
CA PHE A 21 5.29 2.69 9.87
C PHE A 21 5.57 3.21 8.45
N PRO A 22 6.22 2.42 7.58
CA PRO A 22 6.39 2.76 6.16
C PRO A 22 5.07 3.01 5.43
N ASN A 23 5.11 3.80 4.35
CA ASN A 23 3.96 4.20 3.54
C ASN A 23 2.82 4.82 4.38
N ALA A 24 3.15 5.61 5.41
CA ALA A 24 2.18 6.26 6.29
C ALA A 24 1.28 7.29 5.60
N VAL A 25 1.53 7.66 4.34
CA VAL A 25 0.71 8.59 3.56
C VAL A 25 0.30 7.99 2.23
N VAL A 26 -0.98 8.14 1.87
CA VAL A 26 -1.53 7.69 0.59
C VAL A 26 -2.48 8.74 0.00
N TRP A 27 -2.35 8.99 -1.31
CA TRP A 27 -3.23 9.88 -2.08
C TRP A 27 -4.30 9.05 -2.77
N SER A 28 -5.54 9.48 -2.68
CA SER A 28 -6.72 8.83 -3.28
C SER A 28 -6.95 9.25 -4.73
N ALA A 29 -7.83 8.51 -5.40
CA ALA A 29 -8.31 8.85 -6.74
C ALA A 29 -9.42 9.94 -6.76
N ASP A 30 -9.77 10.55 -5.62
CA ASP A 30 -10.72 11.68 -5.49
C ASP A 30 -10.11 12.94 -4.83
N ASN A 31 -8.78 13.02 -4.80
CA ASN A 31 -7.94 14.11 -4.27
C ASN A 31 -7.79 14.18 -2.74
N LEU A 32 -8.33 13.25 -1.97
CA LEU A 32 -8.07 13.18 -0.52
C LEU A 32 -6.73 12.51 -0.21
N ILE A 33 -6.07 12.95 0.86
CA ILE A 33 -4.82 12.38 1.37
C ILE A 33 -5.09 11.81 2.75
N ALA A 34 -4.81 10.53 2.96
CA ALA A 34 -4.86 9.91 4.28
C ALA A 34 -3.45 9.77 4.84
N VAL A 35 -3.29 10.06 6.13
CA VAL A 35 -2.02 9.96 6.86
C VAL A 35 -2.22 9.18 8.15
N ALA A 36 -1.51 8.07 8.31
CA ALA A 36 -1.50 7.24 9.52
C ALA A 36 -0.54 7.83 10.57
N THR A 37 -1.07 8.19 11.74
CA THR A 37 -0.33 8.83 12.83
C THR A 37 -0.77 8.29 14.19
N GLY A 38 0.02 7.38 14.77
CA GLY A 38 -0.35 6.67 15.99
C GLY A 38 -1.68 5.92 15.81
N ASP A 39 -2.62 6.16 16.72
CA ASP A 39 -3.99 5.62 16.75
C ASP A 39 -4.99 6.33 15.81
N ILE A 40 -4.55 7.37 15.05
CA ILE A 40 -5.43 8.20 14.22
C ILE A 40 -5.01 8.17 12.75
N VAL A 41 -5.97 8.03 11.84
CA VAL A 41 -5.79 8.41 10.43
C VAL A 41 -6.36 9.80 10.21
N THR A 42 -5.54 10.74 9.76
CA THR A 42 -5.94 12.10 9.41
C THR A 42 -6.19 12.20 7.91
N ILE A 43 -7.35 12.69 7.49
CA ILE A 43 -7.72 12.83 6.07
C ILE A 43 -7.75 14.31 5.72
N LEU A 44 -6.94 14.70 4.73
CA LEU A 44 -6.68 16.07 4.30
C LEU A 44 -7.19 16.29 2.88
N ASN A 45 -7.56 17.53 2.55
CA ASN A 45 -7.79 17.96 1.17
C ASN A 45 -6.65 18.92 0.77
N PRO A 46 -5.80 18.59 -0.22
CA PRO A 46 -4.67 19.42 -0.61
C PRO A 46 -5.08 20.79 -1.19
N ALA A 47 -6.33 20.93 -1.67
CA ALA A 47 -6.87 22.23 -2.07
C ALA A 47 -7.22 23.15 -0.88
N ASN A 48 -7.34 22.60 0.35
CA ASN A 48 -7.60 23.37 1.56
C ASN A 48 -6.97 22.70 2.79
N LEU A 49 -5.75 23.11 3.14
CA LEU A 49 -5.02 22.61 4.31
C LEU A 49 -5.47 23.23 5.66
N GLN A 50 -6.58 23.99 5.69
CA GLN A 50 -7.15 24.56 6.92
C GLN A 50 -7.91 23.50 7.74
N GLY A 51 -7.17 22.54 8.28
CA GLY A 51 -7.68 21.46 9.13
C GLY A 51 -8.05 20.17 8.38
N PRO A 52 -8.33 19.08 9.11
CA PRO A 52 -8.68 17.80 8.51
C PRO A 52 -10.07 17.82 7.89
N ARG A 53 -10.19 17.22 6.70
CA ARG A 53 -11.46 16.90 6.03
C ARG A 53 -12.17 15.72 6.70
N GLY A 54 -11.41 14.83 7.34
CA GLY A 54 -11.96 13.77 8.18
C GLY A 54 -10.91 13.09 9.04
N VAL A 55 -11.36 12.23 9.95
CA VAL A 55 -10.52 11.45 10.86
C VAL A 55 -11.06 10.02 11.03
N ILE A 56 -10.18 9.06 11.30
CA ILE A 56 -10.52 7.73 11.81
C ILE A 56 -9.75 7.54 13.10
N ASN A 57 -10.45 7.23 14.20
CA ASN A 57 -9.86 6.89 15.48
C ASN A 57 -9.86 5.36 15.64
N VAL A 58 -8.71 4.76 15.90
CA VAL A 58 -8.61 3.32 16.16
C VAL A 58 -8.71 3.07 17.66
N VAL A 59 -9.60 2.16 18.05
CA VAL A 59 -9.85 1.79 19.46
C VAL A 59 -9.43 0.32 19.66
N ALA A 60 -8.89 0.00 20.84
CA ALA A 60 -8.50 -1.36 21.21
C ALA A 60 -9.72 -2.30 21.21
N GLU A 61 -9.61 -3.46 20.55
CA GLU A 61 -10.70 -4.43 20.47
C GLU A 61 -10.42 -5.71 21.27
N LYS A 62 -11.47 -6.47 21.59
CA LYS A 62 -11.31 -7.80 22.17
C LYS A 62 -10.65 -8.73 21.15
N PRO A 63 -9.52 -9.39 21.45
CA PRO A 63 -8.84 -10.28 20.50
C PRO A 63 -9.75 -11.42 20.03
N PHE A 64 -9.55 -11.88 18.79
CA PHE A 64 -10.29 -13.04 18.27
C PHE A 64 -9.93 -14.30 19.05
N SER A 65 -10.92 -15.14 19.36
CA SER A 65 -10.66 -16.46 19.94
C SER A 65 -10.09 -17.39 18.87
N VAL A 66 -8.83 -17.79 19.03
CA VAL A 66 -8.12 -18.75 18.16
C VAL A 66 -7.94 -20.13 18.80
N GLY A 67 -8.27 -20.24 20.09
CA GLY A 67 -8.14 -21.44 20.92
C GLY A 67 -7.75 -21.07 22.35
N VAL A 68 -7.59 -22.09 23.19
CA VAL A 68 -7.08 -21.97 24.57
C VAL A 68 -5.85 -22.87 24.68
N ILE A 69 -4.77 -22.34 25.24
CA ILE A 69 -3.54 -23.09 25.56
C ILE A 69 -3.50 -23.43 27.04
N ASP A 70 -2.71 -24.43 27.43
CA ASP A 70 -2.39 -24.63 28.84
C ASP A 70 -1.56 -23.44 29.37
N ARG A 71 -1.62 -23.19 30.69
CA ARG A 71 -0.75 -22.21 31.33
C ARG A 71 0.71 -22.66 31.32
N ASP A 72 0.96 -23.96 31.37
CA ASP A 72 2.32 -24.51 31.33
C ASP A 72 2.99 -24.31 29.95
N ASP A 73 2.18 -24.06 28.91
CA ASP A 73 2.59 -23.77 27.52
C ASP A 73 2.90 -22.28 27.27
N LEU A 74 2.52 -21.36 28.17
CA LEU A 74 2.78 -19.92 28.05
C LEU A 74 4.25 -19.51 27.83
N PRO A 75 5.28 -20.14 28.43
CA PRO A 75 6.69 -19.78 28.19
C PRO A 75 7.26 -20.34 26.88
N SER A 76 6.45 -21.03 26.06
CA SER A 76 6.87 -21.57 24.76
C SER A 76 7.32 -20.46 23.81
N GLY A 77 8.50 -20.64 23.21
CA GLY A 77 9.15 -19.61 22.38
C GLY A 77 8.41 -19.21 21.10
N CYS A 78 7.40 -19.97 20.69
CA CYS A 78 6.54 -19.61 19.55
C CYS A 78 5.43 -18.61 19.92
N LEU A 79 5.16 -18.39 21.20
CA LEU A 79 4.19 -17.42 21.68
C LEU A 79 4.87 -16.06 21.88
N LEU A 80 4.30 -15.00 21.29
CA LEU A 80 4.72 -13.64 21.58
C LEU A 80 4.45 -13.32 23.06
N PRO A 81 5.41 -12.75 23.80
CA PRO A 81 5.24 -12.44 25.22
C PRO A 81 4.04 -11.52 25.43
N THR A 82 3.01 -12.04 26.12
CA THR A 82 1.65 -11.50 26.01
C THR A 82 1.48 -10.13 26.68
N ARG A 83 2.45 -9.66 27.46
CA ARG A 83 2.41 -8.39 28.22
C ARG A 83 3.79 -7.74 28.44
N LEU A 84 4.36 -7.16 27.38
CA LEU A 84 5.31 -6.02 27.49
C LEU A 84 4.92 -4.84 26.58
N ALA A 85 3.63 -4.72 26.22
CA ALA A 85 3.13 -3.55 25.50
C ALA A 85 3.16 -2.31 26.40
N ARG A 86 4.11 -1.40 26.17
CA ARG A 86 4.11 -0.04 26.73
C ARG A 86 3.03 0.85 26.08
N ASP A 87 2.63 0.53 24.84
CA ASP A 87 1.57 1.21 24.12
C ASP A 87 0.18 0.81 24.65
N ARG A 88 -0.57 1.80 25.15
CA ARG A 88 -1.92 1.60 25.72
C ARG A 88 -3.04 1.60 24.67
N GLN A 89 -2.74 1.87 23.40
CA GLN A 89 -3.71 2.01 22.32
C GLN A 89 -3.15 1.40 21.01
N PRO A 90 -3.99 0.83 20.14
CA PRO A 90 -3.57 0.30 18.85
C PRO A 90 -3.19 1.42 17.88
N CYS A 91 -2.02 1.30 17.26
CA CYS A 91 -1.58 2.19 16.20
C CYS A 91 -2.04 1.69 14.82
N VAL A 92 -2.17 2.60 13.86
CA VAL A 92 -2.36 2.30 12.44
C VAL A 92 -1.03 1.85 11.83
N ARG A 93 -1.03 0.68 11.19
CA ARG A 93 0.15 0.05 10.56
C ARG A 93 0.20 0.26 9.04
N SER A 94 -0.94 0.18 8.37
CA SER A 94 -1.02 0.27 6.90
C SER A 94 -2.38 0.82 6.49
N ILE A 95 -2.39 1.66 5.45
CA ILE A 95 -3.61 2.27 4.89
C ILE A 95 -3.59 2.17 3.36
N SER A 96 -4.77 2.01 2.75
CA SER A 96 -4.89 1.94 1.29
C SER A 96 -6.26 2.41 0.80
N TRP A 97 -6.26 3.24 -0.25
CA TRP A 97 -7.47 3.74 -0.91
C TRP A 97 -7.99 2.79 -1.98
N SER A 98 -9.30 2.53 -2.01
CA SER A 98 -9.94 1.95 -3.19
C SER A 98 -9.89 2.94 -4.36
N PRO A 99 -10.14 2.49 -5.60
CA PRO A 99 -10.53 3.41 -6.65
C PRO A 99 -11.80 4.19 -6.27
N VAL A 100 -12.03 5.32 -6.94
CA VAL A 100 -13.24 6.13 -6.77
C VAL A 100 -14.48 5.43 -7.35
N GLY A 101 -15.66 5.72 -6.78
CA GLY A 101 -16.92 5.12 -7.19
C GLY A 101 -17.20 3.75 -6.56
N TYR A 102 -16.64 3.47 -5.38
CA TYR A 102 -16.95 2.27 -4.59
C TYR A 102 -17.70 2.57 -3.28
N SER A 103 -17.80 3.84 -2.88
CA SER A 103 -18.81 4.26 -1.90
C SER A 103 -20.13 4.62 -2.58
N PRO A 104 -21.30 4.47 -1.91
CA PRO A 104 -22.61 4.85 -2.46
C PRO A 104 -22.73 6.31 -2.92
N ASN A 105 -21.89 7.18 -2.37
CA ASN A 105 -21.83 8.62 -2.68
C ASN A 105 -20.81 8.95 -3.81
N ASN A 106 -20.30 7.93 -4.52
CA ASN A 106 -19.23 8.01 -5.52
C ASN A 106 -17.81 8.35 -5.02
N GLY A 107 -17.54 8.27 -3.72
CA GLY A 107 -16.19 8.46 -3.17
C GLY A 107 -15.32 7.19 -3.23
N CYS A 108 -14.07 7.34 -2.79
CA CYS A 108 -13.20 6.22 -2.44
C CYS A 108 -13.60 5.61 -1.07
N LEU A 109 -13.14 4.37 -0.84
CA LEU A 109 -13.14 3.70 0.46
C LEU A 109 -11.71 3.65 1.00
N LEU A 110 -11.55 3.73 2.32
CA LEU A 110 -10.24 3.64 2.98
C LEU A 110 -10.16 2.34 3.79
N ALA A 111 -9.23 1.46 3.44
CA ALA A 111 -8.92 0.29 4.24
C ALA A 111 -7.78 0.64 5.22
N VAL A 112 -7.94 0.26 6.49
CA VAL A 112 -7.03 0.57 7.59
C VAL A 112 -6.65 -0.74 8.31
N CYS A 113 -5.35 -1.01 8.44
CA CYS A 113 -4.80 -2.11 9.21
C CYS A 113 -4.16 -1.59 10.49
N THR A 114 -4.45 -2.21 11.63
CA THR A 114 -3.90 -1.84 12.94
C THR A 114 -2.68 -2.68 13.32
N THR A 115 -1.96 -2.28 14.37
CA THR A 115 -0.86 -3.07 14.96
C THR A 115 -1.34 -4.39 15.59
N GLU A 116 -2.60 -4.47 15.99
CA GLU A 116 -3.28 -5.69 16.48
C GLU A 116 -3.69 -6.65 15.35
N GLY A 117 -3.50 -6.28 14.07
CA GLY A 117 -3.89 -7.11 12.92
C GLY A 117 -5.36 -6.99 12.51
N ARG A 118 -6.08 -5.97 13.01
CA ARG A 118 -7.44 -5.64 12.58
C ARG A 118 -7.42 -4.92 11.25
N VAL A 119 -8.31 -5.31 10.33
CA VAL A 119 -8.49 -4.67 9.02
C VAL A 119 -9.94 -4.25 8.88
N LYS A 120 -10.16 -2.95 8.77
CA LYS A 120 -11.48 -2.33 8.65
C LYS A 120 -11.54 -1.42 7.44
N VAL A 121 -12.70 -1.35 6.79
CA VAL A 121 -12.97 -0.49 5.65
C VAL A 121 -13.89 0.64 6.09
N TYR A 122 -13.58 1.87 5.67
CA TYR A 122 -14.26 3.10 6.04
C TYR A 122 -14.70 3.90 4.80
N ARG A 123 -15.70 4.76 4.96
CA ARG A 123 -16.16 5.73 3.95
C ARG A 123 -16.37 7.14 4.53
N GLU A 124 -16.42 8.14 3.65
CA GLU A 124 -16.81 9.51 4.04
C GLU A 124 -18.21 9.50 4.73
N PRO A 125 -18.37 10.26 5.83
CA PRO A 125 -19.65 10.32 6.54
C PRO A 125 -20.77 10.92 5.69
N SER A 126 -22.01 10.52 5.99
CA SER A 126 -23.22 11.03 5.33
C SER A 126 -23.63 12.43 5.80
N CYS A 127 -23.12 12.87 6.95
CA CYS A 127 -23.43 14.14 7.58
C CYS A 127 -22.20 15.06 7.57
N GLU A 128 -22.35 16.27 7.06
CA GLU A 128 -21.23 17.21 6.84
C GLU A 128 -20.67 17.83 8.13
N PHE A 129 -21.38 17.65 9.26
CA PHE A 129 -20.93 18.05 10.59
C PHE A 129 -20.10 16.98 11.30
N GLN A 130 -19.99 15.77 10.73
CA GLN A 130 -19.19 14.69 11.29
C GLN A 130 -17.86 14.61 10.52
N ALA A 131 -16.74 14.82 11.23
CA ALA A 131 -15.41 14.58 10.67
C ALA A 131 -15.02 13.09 10.72
N GLU A 132 -15.63 12.31 11.62
CA GLU A 132 -15.33 10.90 11.80
C GLU A 132 -15.86 10.05 10.64
N TRP A 133 -14.98 9.28 10.02
CA TRP A 133 -15.30 8.38 8.93
C TRP A 133 -16.02 7.12 9.42
N ILE A 134 -17.00 6.66 8.64
CA ILE A 134 -17.90 5.58 9.05
C ILE A 134 -17.29 4.24 8.66
N GLU A 135 -17.09 3.35 9.65
CA GLU A 135 -16.77 1.95 9.43
C GLU A 135 -17.92 1.27 8.67
N VAL A 136 -17.62 0.63 7.54
CA VAL A 136 -18.59 -0.14 6.76
C VAL A 136 -18.42 -1.64 6.90
N MET A 137 -17.23 -2.13 7.27
CA MET A 137 -16.93 -3.56 7.30
C MET A 137 -15.63 -3.88 8.07
N ASP A 138 -15.70 -4.89 8.93
CA ASP A 138 -14.54 -5.55 9.54
C ASP A 138 -14.16 -6.80 8.73
N ILE A 139 -13.04 -6.69 8.00
CA ILE A 139 -12.50 -7.77 7.16
C ILE A 139 -11.85 -8.86 8.03
N SER A 140 -11.25 -8.49 9.16
CA SER A 140 -10.64 -9.47 10.08
C SER A 140 -11.68 -10.35 10.76
N ALA A 141 -12.86 -9.81 11.11
CA ALA A 141 -13.97 -10.61 11.64
C ALA A 141 -14.52 -11.60 10.60
N LEU A 142 -14.59 -11.19 9.33
CA LEU A 142 -15.00 -12.06 8.23
C LEU A 142 -13.95 -13.14 7.94
N LEU A 143 -12.66 -12.81 8.03
CA LEU A 143 -11.56 -13.77 7.90
C LEU A 143 -11.55 -14.79 9.05
N HIS A 144 -11.74 -14.33 10.30
CA HIS A 144 -11.90 -15.21 11.47
C HIS A 144 -13.09 -16.14 11.30
N GLY A 145 -14.24 -15.62 10.87
CA GLY A 145 -15.43 -16.41 10.56
C GLY A 145 -15.25 -17.41 9.41
N HIS A 146 -14.27 -17.19 8.51
CA HIS A 146 -13.87 -18.16 7.49
C HIS A 146 -12.93 -19.23 8.07
N LEU A 147 -11.86 -18.83 8.76
CA LEU A 147 -10.87 -19.75 9.33
C LEU A 147 -11.47 -20.69 10.39
N VAL A 148 -12.43 -20.22 11.20
CA VAL A 148 -13.20 -21.07 12.13
C VAL A 148 -14.03 -22.11 11.38
N LYS A 149 -14.57 -21.81 10.19
CA LYS A 149 -15.33 -22.78 9.37
C LYS A 149 -14.43 -23.81 8.67
N THR A 150 -13.13 -23.54 8.55
CA THR A 150 -12.15 -24.44 7.91
C THR A 150 -11.23 -25.13 8.92
N ASP A 151 -11.58 -25.12 10.22
CA ASP A 151 -10.77 -25.62 11.35
C ASP A 151 -9.34 -25.05 11.40
N PHE A 152 -9.11 -23.86 10.86
CA PHE A 152 -7.77 -23.25 10.68
C PHE A 152 -6.76 -24.14 9.92
N ARG A 153 -7.22 -25.01 9.01
CA ARG A 153 -6.31 -25.87 8.23
C ARG A 153 -5.43 -25.05 7.30
N GLU A 154 -4.14 -25.33 7.32
CA GLU A 154 -3.18 -24.77 6.36
C GLU A 154 -3.41 -25.37 4.96
N LEU A 155 -3.19 -24.54 3.93
CA LEU A 155 -3.31 -24.95 2.53
C LEU A 155 -2.05 -25.70 2.10
N GLU A 156 -2.14 -27.03 1.96
CA GLU A 156 -1.03 -27.86 1.48
C GLU A 156 -0.53 -27.37 0.10
N THR A 157 0.72 -26.92 0.05
CA THR A 157 1.39 -26.43 -1.15
C THR A 157 1.67 -27.59 -2.12
N SER A 158 0.91 -27.65 -3.21
CA SER A 158 1.17 -28.57 -4.32
C SER A 158 2.44 -28.13 -5.10
N LEU A 159 3.61 -28.52 -4.61
CA LEU A 159 4.89 -28.34 -5.28
C LEU A 159 4.93 -29.17 -6.58
N LEU A 160 4.84 -28.51 -7.73
CA LEU A 160 5.17 -29.11 -9.02
C LEU A 160 6.66 -28.88 -9.33
N PRO A 161 7.39 -29.89 -9.83
CA PRO A 161 8.82 -29.76 -10.10
C PRO A 161 9.05 -28.79 -11.28
N VAL A 162 10.02 -27.90 -11.09
CA VAL A 162 10.56 -27.03 -12.15
C VAL A 162 11.20 -27.91 -13.22
N VAL A 163 10.77 -27.75 -14.47
CA VAL A 163 11.46 -28.36 -15.62
C VAL A 163 12.70 -27.53 -15.92
N ASP A 164 13.86 -28.15 -15.74
CA ASP A 164 15.17 -27.58 -16.06
C ASP A 164 15.40 -27.71 -17.58
N ASP A 165 15.40 -26.59 -18.30
CA ASP A 165 15.45 -26.56 -19.77
C ASP A 165 16.73 -25.84 -20.24
N SER A 166 17.85 -26.57 -20.16
CA SER A 166 19.20 -26.06 -20.47
C SER A 166 19.94 -26.92 -21.52
N THR A 167 19.37 -27.06 -22.72
CA THR A 167 20.15 -27.44 -23.91
C THR A 167 19.78 -26.60 -25.11
N GLY A 168 20.60 -25.59 -25.41
CA GLY A 168 20.55 -24.91 -26.70
C GLY A 168 21.28 -25.71 -27.77
N GLN A 169 20.58 -26.11 -28.83
CA GLN A 169 21.18 -26.39 -30.13
C GLN A 169 20.37 -25.71 -31.24
N THR A 170 21.11 -25.04 -32.13
CA THR A 170 20.65 -24.39 -33.34
C THR A 170 20.23 -25.37 -34.43
N LEU A 171 19.17 -25.07 -35.20
CA LEU A 171 19.14 -25.17 -36.66
C LEU A 171 17.91 -24.44 -37.25
N ALA A 172 17.84 -24.35 -38.58
CA ALA A 172 17.19 -23.25 -39.30
C ALA A 172 15.79 -23.54 -39.89
N GLU A 173 15.15 -22.45 -40.34
CA GLU A 173 14.15 -22.29 -41.42
C GLU A 173 13.28 -23.48 -41.88
N GLY A 174 11.96 -23.30 -41.85
CA GLY A 174 10.98 -24.17 -42.52
C GLY A 174 9.54 -23.72 -42.27
N ALA A 175 8.67 -23.76 -43.29
CA ALA A 175 7.33 -23.16 -43.25
C ALA A 175 6.17 -24.17 -43.21
N ALA A 176 4.97 -23.62 -42.99
CA ALA A 176 3.64 -24.11 -43.42
C ALA A 176 2.80 -25.08 -42.53
N THR A 177 1.70 -24.52 -42.01
CA THR A 177 0.29 -25.00 -42.06
C THR A 177 -0.18 -26.37 -41.54
N ALA A 178 -1.34 -26.29 -40.84
CA ALA A 178 -2.50 -27.21 -40.85
C ALA A 178 -2.61 -28.36 -39.81
N ASP A 179 -3.52 -28.13 -38.84
CA ASP A 179 -4.72 -28.92 -38.55
C ASP A 179 -4.74 -30.35 -37.92
N ILE A 180 -5.61 -30.44 -36.90
CA ILE A 180 -6.66 -31.47 -36.67
C ILE A 180 -6.34 -32.76 -35.85
N THR A 181 -6.83 -32.71 -34.60
CA THR A 181 -7.52 -33.74 -33.80
C THR A 181 -6.82 -34.91 -33.08
N ASN A 182 -7.20 -35.01 -31.79
CA ASN A 182 -7.62 -36.21 -31.05
C ASN A 182 -7.03 -37.60 -31.41
N LEU A 183 -6.41 -38.25 -30.42
CA LEU A 183 -6.93 -39.54 -29.93
C LEU A 183 -6.47 -39.90 -28.53
N LYS A 184 -7.37 -40.58 -27.79
CA LYS A 184 -7.08 -41.22 -26.49
C LYS A 184 -6.32 -42.53 -26.74
N SER A 185 -5.46 -42.94 -25.82
CA SER A 185 -5.79 -43.99 -24.83
C SER A 185 -4.60 -44.84 -24.33
N THR A 186 -4.78 -45.34 -23.10
CA THR A 186 -4.33 -46.63 -22.56
C THR A 186 -2.84 -46.92 -22.29
N ARG A 187 -2.63 -47.32 -21.02
CA ARG A 187 -1.52 -48.08 -20.43
C ARG A 187 -0.91 -49.15 -21.37
N GLU A 188 0.40 -49.41 -21.23
CA GLU A 188 0.87 -50.57 -20.44
C GLU A 188 2.37 -50.63 -20.15
N THR A 189 2.72 -51.39 -19.12
CA THR A 189 4.06 -51.59 -18.55
C THR A 189 4.90 -52.62 -19.31
N LYS A 190 6.24 -52.46 -19.32
CA LYS A 190 7.15 -53.61 -19.07
C LYS A 190 8.59 -53.22 -18.70
N ARG A 191 9.16 -54.03 -17.79
CA ARG A 191 10.54 -53.97 -17.29
C ARG A 191 11.54 -54.58 -18.30
N ARG A 192 12.79 -54.12 -18.28
CA ARG A 192 13.97 -54.99 -18.46
C ARG A 192 15.21 -54.43 -17.74
N ARG A 193 15.92 -55.30 -17.02
CA ARG A 193 17.28 -55.07 -16.49
C ARG A 193 18.29 -55.61 -17.51
N VAL A 194 19.45 -54.95 -17.62
CA VAL A 194 20.75 -55.58 -17.95
C VAL A 194 21.82 -54.80 -17.17
N ASP A 195 22.72 -55.51 -16.47
CA ASP A 195 23.87 -54.95 -15.75
C ASP A 195 25.14 -54.97 -16.63
N GLY A 196 26.11 -54.07 -16.36
CA GLY A 196 27.43 -54.07 -17.01
C GLY A 196 28.29 -52.86 -16.60
N ASN A 197 29.45 -53.10 -15.97
CA ASN A 197 30.20 -52.10 -15.18
C ASN A 197 31.45 -51.49 -15.86
N TYR A 198 31.96 -50.43 -15.20
CA TYR A 198 33.29 -49.77 -15.31
C TYR A 198 33.44 -48.74 -16.46
N LEU A 199 34.07 -47.56 -16.29
CA LEU A 199 35.02 -47.12 -15.25
C LEU A 199 34.86 -45.62 -14.87
N ALA A 200 35.16 -45.31 -13.59
CA ALA A 200 35.31 -44.03 -12.87
C ALA A 200 35.35 -42.63 -13.58
N SER A 201 34.60 -41.67 -13.00
CA SER A 201 35.13 -40.35 -12.56
C SER A 201 34.23 -39.70 -11.50
N CYS A 202 34.78 -38.81 -10.65
CA CYS A 202 34.11 -38.30 -9.46
C CYS A 202 32.97 -37.30 -9.75
N THR A 203 31.79 -37.54 -9.18
CA THR A 203 30.81 -36.49 -8.84
C THR A 203 30.08 -36.87 -7.55
N GLN A 204 30.18 -36.04 -6.51
CA GLN A 204 29.23 -36.03 -5.40
C GLN A 204 28.49 -34.70 -5.42
N LYS A 205 27.15 -34.80 -5.36
CA LYS A 205 26.24 -33.65 -5.28
C LYS A 205 26.21 -33.14 -3.85
N ILE A 206 26.31 -31.83 -3.68
CA ILE A 206 25.95 -31.15 -2.44
C ILE A 206 24.57 -30.53 -2.65
N ASN A 207 23.56 -31.01 -1.93
CA ASN A 207 22.29 -30.31 -1.76
C ASN A 207 22.44 -29.34 -0.58
N PRO A 208 22.20 -28.03 -0.74
CA PRO A 208 21.90 -27.16 0.38
C PRO A 208 20.38 -27.18 0.63
N THR A 209 19.97 -27.77 1.75
CA THR A 209 18.60 -27.65 2.26
C THR A 209 18.70 -27.49 3.77
N TYR A 210 18.67 -26.24 4.24
CA TYR A 210 18.64 -25.92 5.66
C TYR A 210 17.19 -25.67 6.09
N ASP A 211 16.45 -26.77 6.28
CA ASP A 211 15.38 -26.79 7.26
C ASP A 211 16.04 -26.91 8.63
N ILE A 212 15.86 -25.92 9.52
CA ILE A 212 16.25 -26.07 10.94
C ILE A 212 15.18 -26.93 11.61
N VAL A 213 15.30 -28.24 11.42
CA VAL A 213 14.61 -29.24 12.23
C VAL A 213 15.32 -29.27 13.59
N LEU A 214 14.65 -28.78 14.63
CA LEU A 214 15.03 -29.07 16.01
C LEU A 214 14.84 -30.57 16.25
N TYR A 215 15.94 -31.32 16.17
CA TYR A 215 15.95 -32.74 16.54
C TYR A 215 15.65 -32.87 18.04
N GLU A 216 14.50 -33.46 18.37
CA GLU A 216 14.36 -34.12 19.66
C GLU A 216 15.45 -35.21 19.77
N SER A 217 16.12 -35.25 20.92
CA SER A 217 17.11 -36.27 21.30
C SER A 217 18.39 -36.37 20.45
N ASN A 218 19.26 -35.37 20.58
CA ASN A 218 20.71 -35.63 20.68
C ASN A 218 21.26 -34.95 21.93
N ALA A 219 21.30 -35.70 23.03
CA ALA A 219 21.94 -35.26 24.26
C ALA A 219 23.45 -35.18 24.04
N VAL A 220 23.98 -33.98 23.79
CA VAL A 220 25.43 -33.78 23.71
C VAL A 220 26.02 -33.96 25.11
N ASN A 221 26.84 -34.99 25.28
CA ASN A 221 27.59 -35.20 26.52
C ASN A 221 28.66 -34.11 26.64
N VAL A 222 28.39 -33.13 27.49
CA VAL A 222 29.34 -32.06 27.81
C VAL A 222 30.13 -32.47 29.05
N VAL A 223 31.46 -32.35 28.98
CA VAL A 223 32.29 -32.47 30.19
C VAL A 223 32.49 -31.07 30.74
N GLU A 224 31.89 -30.81 31.90
CA GLU A 224 32.14 -29.62 32.72
C GLU A 224 33.49 -29.80 33.43
N GLU A 225 34.51 -29.05 32.97
CA GLU A 225 35.80 -28.93 33.66
C GLU A 225 35.86 -27.58 34.38
N SER A 226 35.92 -27.62 35.70
CA SER A 226 35.96 -26.42 36.54
C SER A 226 37.38 -26.03 36.94
N LEU A 227 37.75 -24.79 36.63
CA LEU A 227 39.00 -24.14 37.06
C LEU A 227 38.70 -23.12 38.17
N VAL A 228 39.58 -23.03 39.16
CA VAL A 228 39.47 -22.07 40.28
C VAL A 228 40.59 -21.04 40.19
N PHE A 229 40.24 -19.76 40.13
CA PHE A 229 41.13 -18.62 40.07
C PHE A 229 41.03 -17.83 41.38
N GLU A 230 42.04 -17.88 42.23
CA GLU A 230 42.05 -17.09 43.46
C GLU A 230 42.28 -15.60 43.16
N SER A 231 41.46 -14.71 43.73
CA SER A 231 41.69 -13.26 43.65
C SER A 231 42.94 -12.81 44.43
N SER A 232 43.50 -13.68 45.27
CA SER A 232 44.80 -13.50 45.97
C SER A 232 45.98 -13.24 45.01
N LEU A 233 45.85 -13.65 43.75
CA LEU A 233 46.88 -13.56 42.71
C LEU A 233 46.87 -12.22 41.95
N MET A 234 45.88 -11.35 42.17
CA MET A 234 45.76 -10.06 41.50
C MET A 234 46.79 -9.06 42.05
N GLN A 235 47.99 -9.03 41.47
CA GLN A 235 49.05 -8.07 41.80
C GLN A 235 49.10 -6.89 40.81
N LYS A 236 49.78 -5.80 41.17
CA LYS A 236 50.03 -4.67 40.25
C LYS A 236 50.73 -5.17 38.97
N GLY A 237 50.13 -4.89 37.82
CA GLY A 237 50.54 -5.38 36.49
C GLY A 237 49.76 -6.58 35.96
N SER A 238 48.86 -7.18 36.75
CA SER A 238 48.08 -8.36 36.34
C SER A 238 46.98 -8.01 35.33
N PRO A 239 46.67 -8.89 34.36
CA PRO A 239 45.54 -8.73 33.48
C PRO A 239 44.23 -9.04 34.22
N VAL A 240 43.19 -8.25 33.92
CA VAL A 240 41.88 -8.28 34.57
C VAL A 240 40.75 -8.14 33.54
N GLU A 241 39.58 -8.61 33.92
CA GLU A 241 38.32 -8.42 33.21
C GLU A 241 37.42 -7.54 34.09
N VAL A 242 36.90 -6.45 33.52
CA VAL A 242 35.97 -5.52 34.19
C VAL A 242 34.60 -5.62 33.54
N PHE A 243 33.56 -5.73 34.35
CA PHE A 243 32.17 -5.78 33.88
C PHE A 243 31.71 -4.42 33.40
N ASP A 244 31.08 -4.38 32.23
CA ASP A 244 30.62 -3.15 31.58
C ASP A 244 29.34 -3.42 30.79
N MET A 245 28.57 -2.36 30.50
CA MET A 245 27.23 -2.45 29.91
C MET A 245 27.04 -1.41 28.81
N ASP A 246 26.65 -1.86 27.61
CA ASP A 246 26.23 -0.99 26.51
C ASP A 246 24.78 -1.34 26.13
N GLY A 247 23.85 -0.46 26.49
CA GLY A 247 22.41 -0.71 26.36
C GLY A 247 21.93 -1.90 27.19
N GLU A 248 21.45 -2.96 26.52
CA GLU A 248 21.02 -4.23 27.12
C GLU A 248 22.11 -5.33 27.02
N GLN A 249 23.27 -5.05 26.43
CA GLN A 249 24.36 -6.01 26.27
C GLN A 249 25.33 -5.94 27.45
N HIS A 250 25.48 -7.07 28.15
CA HIS A 250 26.49 -7.27 29.19
C HIS A 250 27.78 -7.84 28.58
N PHE A 251 28.94 -7.27 28.95
CA PHE A 251 30.23 -7.78 28.51
C PHE A 251 31.34 -7.55 29.54
N TRP A 252 32.45 -8.25 29.36
CA TRP A 252 33.66 -8.04 30.16
C TRP A 252 34.77 -7.46 29.29
N ARG A 253 35.24 -6.27 29.66
CA ARG A 253 36.32 -5.52 29.00
C ARG A 253 37.67 -5.92 29.59
N ALA A 254 38.65 -6.22 28.74
CA ALA A 254 39.99 -6.58 29.18
C ALA A 254 40.84 -5.35 29.55
N GLY A 255 41.55 -5.43 30.67
CA GLY A 255 42.45 -4.37 31.13
C GLY A 255 43.60 -4.89 31.98
N ARG A 256 44.40 -3.96 32.52
CA ARG A 256 45.58 -4.24 33.36
C ARG A 256 45.54 -3.42 34.65
N LEU A 257 45.76 -4.06 35.78
CA LEU A 257 45.84 -3.41 37.09
C LEU A 257 47.10 -2.53 37.20
N LEU A 258 46.92 -1.23 37.45
CA LEU A 258 48.02 -0.27 37.62
C LEU A 258 48.34 0.06 39.07
N SER A 259 47.36 0.09 39.97
CA SER A 259 47.59 0.34 41.40
C SER A 259 46.42 -0.08 42.29
N PHE A 260 46.68 -0.16 43.59
CA PHE A 260 45.72 -0.45 44.65
C PHE A 260 45.72 0.70 45.66
N GLU A 261 44.54 1.18 46.04
CA GLU A 261 44.36 2.17 47.11
C GLU A 261 43.18 1.75 48.00
N GLY A 262 43.48 1.06 49.09
CA GLY A 262 42.45 0.47 49.96
C GLY A 262 41.65 -0.61 49.24
N SER A 263 40.32 -0.46 49.21
CA SER A 263 39.38 -1.33 48.47
C SER A 263 39.12 -0.87 47.03
N ARG A 264 40.00 -0.03 46.47
CA ARG A 264 39.92 0.49 45.09
C ARG A 264 41.12 0.09 44.27
N VAL A 265 40.88 -0.17 42.98
CA VAL A 265 41.89 -0.57 42.00
C VAL A 265 41.81 0.29 40.74
N LEU A 266 42.96 0.70 40.24
CA LEU A 266 43.09 1.41 38.97
C LEU A 266 43.34 0.40 37.85
N VAL A 267 42.50 0.42 36.82
CA VAL A 267 42.60 -0.46 35.64
C VAL A 267 42.79 0.39 34.40
N GLN A 268 43.78 0.02 33.58
CA GLN A 268 43.99 0.56 32.23
C GLN A 268 43.43 -0.39 31.18
N PHE A 269 42.65 0.11 30.24
CA PHE A 269 42.05 -0.70 29.17
C PHE A 269 42.96 -0.83 27.94
N CYS A 270 42.88 -1.97 27.26
CA CYS A 270 43.69 -2.28 26.07
C CYS A 270 42.88 -2.13 24.78
N GLU A 271 42.49 -0.89 24.45
CA GLU A 271 41.88 -0.54 23.16
C GLU A 271 42.89 0.24 22.29
N ALA A 272 42.66 0.30 20.97
CA ALA A 272 43.73 0.34 19.95
C ALA A 272 44.53 1.66 19.78
N ASP A 273 44.41 2.62 20.69
CA ASP A 273 45.18 3.87 20.70
C ASP A 273 46.28 3.83 21.78
N GLU A 274 47.46 4.42 21.49
CA GLU A 274 48.66 4.33 22.35
C GLU A 274 48.53 4.99 23.75
N ASN A 275 47.38 5.59 24.07
CA ASN A 275 47.03 6.16 25.38
C ASN A 275 45.70 5.56 25.91
N GLY A 276 45.69 4.28 26.29
CA GLY A 276 44.50 3.59 26.80
C GLY A 276 43.93 4.20 28.09
N GLU A 277 42.60 4.28 28.18
CA GLU A 277 41.86 4.91 29.29
C GLU A 277 42.10 4.21 30.64
N GLU A 278 42.16 5.00 31.72
CA GLU A 278 42.38 4.53 33.10
C GLU A 278 41.18 4.85 34.01
N HIS A 279 40.61 3.84 34.67
CA HIS A 279 39.45 3.99 35.56
C HIS A 279 39.62 3.26 36.90
N TRP A 280 39.01 3.82 37.95
CA TRP A 280 39.00 3.26 39.31
C TRP A 280 37.74 2.42 39.57
N PHE A 281 37.91 1.22 40.12
CA PHE A 281 36.84 0.27 40.47
C PHE A 281 36.97 -0.21 41.93
N GLU A 282 35.88 -0.67 42.55
CA GLU A 282 35.88 -1.18 43.94
C GLU A 282 35.94 -2.72 44.00
N THR A 283 36.70 -3.27 44.95
CA THR A 283 37.05 -4.71 45.00
C THR A 283 36.28 -5.57 46.00
N ASP A 284 35.69 -4.98 47.04
CA ASP A 284 35.05 -5.74 48.14
C ASP A 284 33.59 -5.30 48.38
N SER A 285 32.63 -6.04 47.81
CA SER A 285 31.23 -6.02 48.27
C SER A 285 31.06 -6.98 49.46
N THR A 286 31.01 -6.43 50.68
CA THR A 286 30.84 -7.22 51.90
C THR A 286 29.38 -7.66 52.10
N ILE A 287 29.04 -8.87 51.65
CA ILE A 287 27.69 -9.44 51.81
C ILE A 287 27.64 -10.40 53.02
N SER A 288 26.74 -10.14 53.97
CA SER A 288 26.46 -11.05 55.08
C SER A 288 25.57 -12.22 54.63
N MET A 289 26.01 -13.46 54.82
CA MET A 289 25.17 -14.63 54.55
C MET A 289 24.04 -14.78 55.57
N ASN A 290 22.79 -14.73 55.11
CA ASN A 290 21.66 -15.41 55.74
C ASN A 290 20.49 -15.57 54.76
N ASN A 291 20.41 -16.78 54.15
CA ASN A 291 19.20 -17.53 53.77
C ASN A 291 19.51 -18.43 52.57
N GLN A 292 19.82 -19.70 52.85
CA GLN A 292 19.72 -20.76 51.85
C GLN A 292 18.24 -21.15 51.72
N HIS A 293 17.61 -20.82 50.59
CA HIS A 293 16.70 -21.68 49.81
C HIS A 293 15.95 -20.85 48.76
N ASN A 294 15.76 -21.44 47.58
CA ASN A 294 14.98 -20.97 46.42
C ASN A 294 15.56 -19.75 45.68
N LEU A 295 16.11 -20.00 44.49
CA LEU A 295 16.44 -18.98 43.49
C LEU A 295 15.86 -19.37 42.14
N TYR A 296 14.81 -18.63 41.74
CA TYR A 296 14.59 -18.04 40.40
C TYR A 296 13.25 -17.26 40.43
N ALA A 297 13.15 -16.27 41.33
CA ALA A 297 11.97 -15.41 41.47
C ALA A 297 12.27 -14.11 42.25
N ALA A 298 13.26 -13.32 41.81
CA ALA A 298 13.39 -11.89 42.10
C ALA A 298 14.52 -11.29 41.24
N VAL A 299 14.20 -10.29 40.42
CA VAL A 299 15.21 -9.38 39.84
C VAL A 299 15.12 -8.09 40.62
N GLU A 300 16.05 -7.89 41.54
CA GLU A 300 16.52 -6.61 42.10
C GLU A 300 17.64 -6.95 43.12
N ASP A 301 18.79 -6.28 43.00
CA ASP A 301 19.99 -6.36 43.84
C ASP A 301 20.74 -7.71 44.00
N TYR A 302 21.56 -8.05 42.99
CA TYR A 302 22.73 -8.94 43.14
C TYR A 302 24.04 -8.22 42.79
N THR A 303 24.86 -7.89 43.79
CA THR A 303 26.16 -7.20 43.61
C THR A 303 27.32 -8.19 43.47
N PHE A 304 27.54 -8.68 42.24
CA PHE A 304 28.76 -9.39 41.88
C PHE A 304 29.98 -8.43 41.88
N PRO A 305 31.22 -8.92 42.07
CA PRO A 305 32.40 -8.06 41.96
C PRO A 305 32.55 -7.56 40.53
N GLN A 306 32.66 -6.23 40.35
CA GLN A 306 32.79 -5.58 39.03
C GLN A 306 34.11 -5.88 38.31
N ILE A 307 35.08 -6.46 39.02
CA ILE A 307 36.39 -6.82 38.49
C ILE A 307 36.73 -8.27 38.86
N ARG A 308 37.30 -9.01 37.91
CA ARG A 308 37.80 -10.37 38.10
C ARG A 308 39.19 -10.55 37.45
N PRO A 309 40.00 -11.54 37.87
CA PRO A 309 41.22 -11.91 37.15
C PRO A 309 40.91 -12.15 35.67
N SER A 310 41.85 -11.88 34.75
CA SER A 310 41.64 -12.34 33.36
C SER A 310 41.71 -13.86 33.31
N MET A 311 40.67 -14.47 32.75
CA MET A 311 40.46 -15.91 32.69
C MET A 311 40.47 -16.34 31.22
N ASN A 312 41.53 -16.03 30.48
CA ASN A 312 41.62 -16.38 29.06
C ASN A 312 41.86 -17.90 28.88
N ILE A 313 40.79 -18.68 29.01
CA ILE A 313 40.79 -20.15 28.95
C ILE A 313 41.05 -20.66 27.54
N ALA A 314 40.67 -19.90 26.50
CA ALA A 314 40.93 -20.22 25.09
C ALA A 314 42.43 -20.27 24.74
N HIS A 315 43.31 -19.77 25.62
CA HIS A 315 44.78 -19.79 25.44
C HIS A 315 45.53 -20.59 26.52
N LEU A 316 44.83 -21.37 27.34
CA LEU A 316 45.49 -22.25 28.31
C LEU A 316 46.13 -23.47 27.60
N PRO A 317 47.27 -24.00 28.10
CA PRO A 317 47.94 -25.14 27.46
C PRO A 317 47.08 -26.39 27.39
N GLU A 318 47.27 -27.21 26.34
CA GLU A 318 46.59 -28.50 26.09
C GLU A 318 46.62 -29.47 27.30
N GLN A 319 47.52 -29.25 28.25
CA GLN A 319 47.72 -30.02 29.48
C GLN A 319 46.53 -29.98 30.44
N ILE A 320 45.77 -28.87 30.49
CA ILE A 320 44.52 -28.82 31.28
C ILE A 320 43.48 -29.77 30.69
N PHE A 321 43.48 -29.94 29.37
CA PHE A 321 42.49 -30.73 28.65
C PHE A 321 42.71 -32.26 28.74
N MET A 322 43.73 -32.72 29.48
CA MET A 322 44.09 -34.15 29.56
C MET A 322 43.52 -34.90 30.79
N VAL A 323 42.75 -34.25 31.66
CA VAL A 323 42.28 -34.87 32.91
C VAL A 323 41.04 -35.76 32.67
N LYS A 324 41.15 -37.07 32.96
CA LYS A 324 40.02 -38.01 32.80
C LYS A 324 39.03 -37.94 33.96
N HIS A 325 37.89 -37.27 33.75
CA HIS A 325 36.80 -37.19 34.72
C HIS A 325 35.43 -37.62 34.18
N LYS A 326 34.46 -37.77 35.10
CA LYS A 326 33.14 -38.37 34.85
C LYS A 326 32.30 -37.49 33.90
N VAL A 327 31.52 -38.15 33.05
CA VAL A 327 30.54 -37.53 32.13
C VAL A 327 29.65 -36.55 32.90
N GLY A 328 29.60 -35.29 32.43
CA GLY A 328 28.82 -34.20 33.02
C GLY A 328 27.38 -34.14 32.49
N GLU A 329 26.62 -33.15 32.97
CA GLU A 329 25.24 -32.93 32.54
C GLU A 329 25.12 -32.35 31.13
N ILE A 330 23.93 -32.49 30.54
CA ILE A 330 23.62 -32.09 29.16
C ILE A 330 23.39 -30.58 29.08
N LEU A 331 24.07 -29.89 28.15
CA LEU A 331 23.77 -28.49 27.80
C LEU A 331 22.30 -28.36 27.34
N LYS A 332 21.52 -27.51 28.01
CA LYS A 332 20.09 -27.31 27.69
C LYS A 332 19.92 -26.06 26.83
N ALA A 333 19.03 -26.12 25.84
CA ALA A 333 18.63 -24.93 25.09
C ALA A 333 18.15 -23.83 26.05
N ARG A 334 18.51 -22.57 25.76
CA ARG A 334 18.33 -21.36 26.59
C ARG A 334 19.23 -21.26 27.83
N GLN A 335 20.30 -22.05 27.93
CA GLN A 335 21.29 -21.88 28.99
C GLN A 335 22.26 -20.74 28.67
N VAL A 336 22.54 -19.87 29.64
CA VAL A 336 23.43 -18.70 29.49
C VAL A 336 24.91 -19.13 29.48
N LEU A 337 25.67 -18.56 28.56
CA LEU A 337 27.09 -18.79 28.30
C LEU A 337 27.81 -17.44 28.14
N GLU A 338 29.13 -17.43 28.38
CA GLU A 338 30.00 -16.36 27.91
C GLU A 338 30.71 -16.82 26.63
N VAL A 339 30.72 -15.95 25.61
CA VAL A 339 31.33 -16.15 24.29
C VAL A 339 32.51 -15.19 24.09
N TRP A 340 33.63 -15.69 23.60
CA TRP A 340 34.76 -14.85 23.19
C TRP A 340 34.54 -14.32 21.77
N ALA A 341 34.27 -13.03 21.63
CA ALA A 341 34.07 -12.36 20.34
C ALA A 341 34.44 -10.87 20.43
N ARG A 342 34.96 -10.30 19.33
CA ARG A 342 35.39 -8.88 19.26
C ARG A 342 36.36 -8.51 20.41
N ASP A 343 37.30 -9.41 20.71
CA ASP A 343 38.31 -9.35 21.80
C ASP A 343 37.76 -9.13 23.23
N ARG A 344 36.50 -9.50 23.47
CA ARG A 344 35.80 -9.42 24.76
C ARG A 344 34.98 -10.67 25.03
N TRP A 345 34.62 -10.90 26.30
CA TRP A 345 33.60 -11.91 26.65
C TRP A 345 32.21 -11.25 26.62
N LEU A 346 31.32 -11.75 25.76
CA LEU A 346 29.93 -11.33 25.62
C LEU A 346 29.00 -12.35 26.26
N GLU A 347 27.89 -11.90 26.87
CA GLU A 347 26.82 -12.81 27.32
C GLU A 347 26.01 -13.32 26.11
N GLY A 348 25.74 -14.63 26.08
CA GLY A 348 24.97 -15.28 25.03
C GLY A 348 24.16 -16.48 25.52
N ILE A 349 23.19 -16.90 24.70
CA ILE A 349 22.20 -17.92 25.02
C ILE A 349 22.41 -19.12 24.09
N PHE A 350 22.60 -20.32 24.65
CA PHE A 350 22.76 -21.54 23.87
C PHE A 350 21.47 -21.92 23.13
N VAL A 351 21.51 -21.95 21.80
CA VAL A 351 20.34 -22.25 20.94
C VAL A 351 20.36 -23.70 20.45
N GLY A 352 21.53 -24.27 20.16
CA GLY A 352 21.66 -25.63 19.65
C GLY A 352 23.04 -25.96 19.10
N PHE A 353 23.11 -26.95 18.21
CA PHE A 353 24.37 -27.47 17.68
C PHE A 353 24.27 -27.69 16.16
N ALA A 354 25.31 -27.30 15.42
CA ALA A 354 25.43 -27.51 13.98
C ALA A 354 26.87 -27.84 13.61
N ASP A 355 27.09 -28.86 12.78
CA ASP A 355 28.40 -29.24 12.19
C ASP A 355 29.60 -29.34 13.16
N GLY A 356 29.37 -29.72 14.42
CA GLY A 356 30.42 -29.82 15.44
C GLY A 356 30.66 -28.54 16.25
N GLN A 357 29.85 -27.50 16.03
CA GLN A 357 29.96 -26.18 16.64
C GLN A 357 28.70 -25.80 17.44
N LEU A 358 28.89 -25.00 18.48
CA LEU A 358 27.82 -24.48 19.34
C LEU A 358 27.13 -23.31 18.63
N MET A 359 25.80 -23.31 18.56
CA MET A 359 25.01 -22.14 18.13
C MET A 359 24.62 -21.32 19.35
N VAL A 360 25.04 -20.06 19.39
CA VAL A 360 24.76 -19.13 20.50
C VAL A 360 24.16 -17.83 19.94
N GLU A 361 23.05 -17.39 20.53
CA GLU A 361 22.42 -16.09 20.28
C GLU A 361 23.03 -15.06 21.24
N LEU A 362 23.60 -13.97 20.73
CA LEU A 362 24.28 -12.97 21.58
C LEU A 362 23.27 -12.03 22.23
N SER A 363 23.46 -11.66 23.50
CA SER A 363 22.54 -10.74 24.18
C SER A 363 22.57 -9.36 23.53
N GLY A 364 21.42 -8.85 23.09
CA GLY A 364 21.25 -7.54 22.44
C GLY A 364 21.32 -7.55 20.89
N ASP A 365 21.96 -8.56 20.28
CA ASP A 365 22.06 -8.72 18.82
C ASP A 365 21.21 -9.92 18.37
N ALA A 366 20.29 -9.75 17.41
CA ALA A 366 19.43 -10.83 16.91
C ALA A 366 20.15 -11.84 15.98
N GLU A 367 21.47 -11.99 16.12
CA GLU A 367 22.33 -12.89 15.35
C GLU A 367 22.66 -14.15 16.15
N ILE A 368 22.45 -15.31 15.51
CA ILE A 368 22.91 -16.61 16.01
C ILE A 368 24.27 -16.90 15.37
N VAL A 369 25.30 -17.04 16.20
CA VAL A 369 26.68 -17.31 15.77
C VAL A 369 27.05 -18.76 16.02
N THR A 370 27.65 -19.42 15.03
CA THR A 370 28.27 -20.74 15.16
C THR A 370 29.70 -20.59 15.68
N LEU A 371 30.00 -21.16 16.84
CA LEU A 371 31.24 -20.95 17.59
C LEU A 371 31.91 -22.28 17.93
N HIS A 372 33.23 -22.29 17.93
CA HIS A 372 33.99 -23.46 18.36
C HIS A 372 33.88 -23.63 19.89
N PRO A 373 33.78 -24.85 20.45
CA PRO A 373 33.60 -25.04 21.89
C PRO A 373 34.65 -24.37 22.79
N ASN A 374 35.87 -24.17 22.30
CA ASN A 374 36.94 -23.50 23.05
C ASN A 374 36.69 -21.99 23.27
N ASP A 375 35.84 -21.37 22.43
CA ASP A 375 35.53 -19.93 22.48
C ASP A 375 34.29 -19.66 23.37
N VAL A 376 33.79 -20.67 24.06
CA VAL A 376 32.54 -20.64 24.82
C VAL A 376 32.72 -21.28 26.19
N ARG A 377 32.20 -20.62 27.23
CA ARG A 377 32.26 -21.09 28.62
C ARG A 377 30.98 -20.80 29.39
N PHE A 378 30.80 -21.40 30.56
CA PHE A 378 29.78 -20.91 31.49
C PHE A 378 30.25 -19.62 32.18
N PRO A 379 29.33 -18.71 32.54
CA PRO A 379 29.66 -17.51 33.30
C PRO A 379 30.44 -17.86 34.59
N PRO A 380 31.63 -17.28 34.80
CA PRO A 380 32.40 -17.45 36.04
C PRO A 380 31.56 -17.20 37.29
N LEU A 381 31.58 -18.16 38.22
CA LEU A 381 30.86 -18.09 39.49
C LEU A 381 31.80 -17.63 40.60
N TRP A 382 31.44 -16.56 41.31
CA TRP A 382 32.19 -16.07 42.46
C TRP A 382 31.93 -16.92 43.72
N ASN A 383 32.97 -17.52 44.28
CA ASN A 383 32.93 -18.17 45.59
C ASN A 383 33.37 -17.19 46.69
N ALA A 384 32.39 -16.59 47.36
CA ALA A 384 32.62 -15.64 48.44
C ALA A 384 33.34 -16.25 49.68
N GLN A 385 33.30 -17.56 49.89
CA GLN A 385 33.97 -18.22 51.03
C GLN A 385 35.47 -18.42 50.80
N GLU A 386 35.87 -18.66 49.55
CA GLU A 386 37.27 -18.91 49.16
C GLU A 386 37.95 -17.67 48.53
N LYS A 387 37.21 -16.57 48.33
CA LYS A 387 37.62 -15.40 47.52
C LYS A 387 38.20 -15.82 46.14
N SER A 388 37.52 -16.76 45.50
CA SER A 388 37.95 -17.37 44.24
C SER A 388 36.84 -17.36 43.20
N TRP A 389 37.21 -17.28 41.93
CA TRP A 389 36.30 -17.42 40.80
C TRP A 389 36.39 -18.83 40.23
N LYS A 390 35.25 -19.50 40.13
CA LYS A 390 35.12 -20.83 39.53
C LYS A 390 34.60 -20.68 38.09
N VAL A 391 35.37 -21.10 37.10
CA VAL A 391 34.95 -21.09 35.69
C VAL A 391 34.79 -22.50 35.20
N THR A 392 33.70 -22.79 34.49
CA THR A 392 33.53 -24.08 33.82
C THR A 392 33.68 -23.93 32.30
N ALA A 393 34.60 -24.70 31.73
CA ALA A 393 34.76 -24.85 30.29
C ALA A 393 33.77 -25.86 29.70
N VAL A 394 33.35 -25.62 28.45
CA VAL A 394 32.42 -26.50 27.72
C VAL A 394 33.22 -27.40 26.76
N ARG A 395 33.24 -28.71 27.01
CA ARG A 395 33.84 -29.69 26.07
C ARG A 395 32.79 -30.58 25.42
N VAL A 396 32.80 -30.64 24.09
CA VAL A 396 32.05 -31.63 23.30
C VAL A 396 32.88 -32.91 23.13
N LEU A 397 32.30 -34.07 23.45
CA LEU A 397 32.94 -35.37 23.22
C LEU A 397 32.62 -35.93 21.83
N ASN A 398 33.65 -36.07 20.98
CA ASN A 398 33.58 -36.86 19.75
C ASN A 398 34.20 -38.25 20.01
N GLU A 399 33.38 -39.27 20.26
CA GLU A 399 33.85 -40.67 20.26
C GLU A 399 33.80 -41.28 18.84
N PRO A 400 34.89 -41.93 18.39
CA PRO A 400 34.88 -42.72 17.15
C PRO A 400 34.54 -44.20 17.42
N GLU A 401 33.84 -44.78 16.44
CA GLU A 401 33.64 -46.22 16.18
C GLU A 401 32.63 -47.04 17.01
N LEU A 402 31.77 -47.73 16.25
CA LEU A 402 30.84 -48.78 16.67
C LEU A 402 31.55 -50.02 17.22
N PRO A 403 30.82 -50.87 17.96
CA PRO A 403 30.89 -52.30 17.65
C PRO A 403 29.53 -52.98 17.44
N GLU A 404 29.42 -53.60 16.26
CA GLU A 404 28.75 -54.87 15.95
C GLU A 404 27.33 -55.15 16.47
N VAL A 405 26.38 -55.16 15.53
CA VAL A 405 25.17 -55.98 15.62
C VAL A 405 25.55 -57.47 15.67
N LYS A 406 25.37 -58.13 16.83
CA LYS A 406 25.41 -59.60 16.95
C LYS A 406 24.01 -60.19 17.10
N VAL A 407 23.52 -60.79 16.01
CA VAL A 407 22.36 -61.68 16.04
C VAL A 407 22.78 -63.04 16.59
N ASN A 408 22.15 -63.51 17.68
CA ASN A 408 21.76 -64.93 17.76
C ASN A 408 20.72 -65.26 18.85
N LYS A 409 20.20 -66.49 18.75
CA LYS A 409 18.92 -66.96 19.30
C LYS A 409 18.99 -67.60 20.71
N THR A 410 17.80 -67.74 21.29
CA THR A 410 17.30 -68.87 22.14
C THR A 410 17.71 -69.04 23.61
N SER A 411 16.72 -68.77 24.49
CA SER A 411 16.00 -69.75 25.33
C SER A 411 16.21 -69.78 26.87
N LYS A 412 15.06 -70.04 27.55
CA LYS A 412 14.83 -70.48 28.95
C LYS A 412 15.07 -69.44 30.08
N ALA A 413 14.33 -69.46 31.20
CA ALA A 413 12.99 -69.99 31.51
C ALA A 413 12.54 -69.55 32.94
N LYS A 414 11.21 -69.60 33.20
CA LYS A 414 10.52 -69.53 34.52
C LYS A 414 10.49 -68.15 35.23
N GLY A 415 9.39 -67.74 35.87
CA GLY A 415 8.04 -68.35 35.86
C GLY A 415 7.08 -67.81 36.93
N ASN A 416 5.78 -68.10 36.73
CA ASN A 416 4.65 -68.00 37.67
C ASN A 416 4.16 -66.56 37.98
N ASN A 417 2.87 -66.23 38.14
CA ASN A 417 1.58 -66.94 38.07
C ASN A 417 0.42 -65.89 38.03
N SER A 418 -0.85 -66.15 37.68
CA SER A 418 -1.51 -67.24 36.91
C SER A 418 -3.02 -66.98 36.73
N LEU A 419 -3.57 -67.18 35.51
CA LEU A 419 -5.02 -67.38 35.20
C LEU A 419 -5.94 -66.14 35.42
N GLN A 420 -7.06 -65.93 34.71
CA GLN A 420 -7.91 -66.90 33.99
C GLN A 420 -8.71 -66.26 32.83
N ILE A 421 -9.12 -67.08 31.86
CA ILE A 421 -9.90 -66.72 30.65
C ILE A 421 -11.41 -66.67 30.95
N LYS A 422 -12.17 -65.77 30.31
CA LYS A 422 -13.53 -66.07 29.80
C LYS A 422 -14.03 -65.09 28.73
N SER A 423 -14.93 -65.58 27.89
CA SER A 423 -15.30 -65.00 26.59
C SER A 423 -16.80 -64.74 26.46
N GLY A 424 -17.14 -63.71 25.67
CA GLY A 424 -18.29 -63.69 24.75
C GLY A 424 -19.70 -63.39 25.29
N ALA A 425 -20.29 -62.30 24.79
CA ALA A 425 -21.72 -62.22 24.43
C ALA A 425 -21.97 -61.06 23.44
N LYS A 426 -22.82 -61.28 22.43
CA LYS A 426 -23.35 -60.24 21.52
C LYS A 426 -24.63 -59.63 22.11
N GLY A 427 -24.86 -58.33 22.00
CA GLY A 427 -26.13 -57.75 22.47
C GLY A 427 -26.43 -56.28 22.12
N LYS A 428 -27.12 -56.07 20.97
CA LYS A 428 -28.05 -54.97 20.62
C LYS A 428 -27.62 -53.48 20.68
N LYS A 429 -28.10 -52.75 19.66
CA LYS A 429 -28.05 -51.28 19.53
C LYS A 429 -29.19 -50.62 20.31
N THR A 430 -28.94 -49.47 20.95
CA THR A 430 -29.73 -48.21 20.86
C THR A 430 -28.96 -47.05 21.51
N PRO A 431 -29.20 -45.78 21.12
CA PRO A 431 -28.25 -44.70 21.35
C PRO A 431 -28.45 -43.97 22.68
N ASN A 432 -27.41 -43.93 23.52
CA ASN A 432 -27.36 -42.98 24.63
C ASN A 432 -26.89 -41.61 24.13
N ARG A 433 -27.79 -40.62 24.20
CA ARG A 433 -27.42 -39.20 24.28
C ARG A 433 -26.40 -39.04 25.42
N ARG A 434 -25.11 -38.90 25.11
CA ARG A 434 -24.17 -38.24 26.01
C ARG A 434 -24.21 -36.76 25.69
N ALA A 435 -24.47 -35.95 26.72
CA ALA A 435 -24.26 -34.53 26.62
C ALA A 435 -22.80 -34.28 26.22
N LYS A 436 -22.58 -33.42 25.23
CA LYS A 436 -21.28 -32.76 25.10
C LYS A 436 -21.15 -31.83 26.31
N ASN A 437 -20.33 -32.23 27.28
CA ASN A 437 -19.67 -31.24 28.10
C ASN A 437 -18.70 -30.52 27.16
N ASN A 438 -18.90 -29.22 26.94
CA ASN A 438 -17.88 -28.39 26.30
C ASN A 438 -16.72 -28.24 27.31
N THR A 439 -15.76 -29.15 27.24
CA THR A 439 -14.37 -28.76 27.43
C THR A 439 -13.97 -28.03 26.15
N ASP A 440 -13.57 -26.77 26.25
CA ASP A 440 -12.89 -26.12 25.13
C ASP A 440 -11.62 -26.92 24.86
N ASP A 441 -11.45 -27.45 23.65
CA ASP A 441 -10.31 -28.30 23.31
C ASP A 441 -9.03 -27.47 23.43
N VAL A 442 -8.20 -27.81 24.44
CA VAL A 442 -6.91 -27.18 24.67
C VAL A 442 -5.99 -27.51 23.50
N ILE A 443 -5.44 -26.48 22.87
CA ILE A 443 -4.51 -26.60 21.75
C ILE A 443 -3.07 -26.32 22.23
N GLU A 444 -2.11 -26.86 21.50
CA GLU A 444 -0.69 -26.62 21.78
C GLU A 444 -0.27 -25.18 21.43
N ALA A 445 0.73 -24.66 22.13
CA ALA A 445 1.33 -23.35 21.88
C ALA A 445 1.64 -23.07 20.39
N HIS A 446 2.18 -24.06 19.67
CA HIS A 446 2.55 -23.92 18.25
C HIS A 446 1.31 -23.72 17.34
N GLN A 447 0.21 -24.41 17.65
CA GLN A 447 -1.06 -24.27 16.92
C GLN A 447 -1.69 -22.91 17.20
N TYR A 448 -1.66 -22.46 18.46
CA TYR A 448 -2.11 -21.12 18.83
C TYR A 448 -1.31 -20.05 18.09
N ALA A 449 0.02 -20.19 18.03
CA ALA A 449 0.91 -19.28 17.30
C ALA A 449 0.58 -19.22 15.80
N SER A 450 0.43 -20.38 15.11
CA SER A 450 0.04 -20.41 13.69
C SER A 450 -1.32 -19.74 13.46
N ARG A 451 -2.36 -20.12 14.23
CA ARG A 451 -3.70 -19.53 14.11
C ARG A 451 -3.72 -18.03 14.37
N SER A 452 -2.95 -17.56 15.35
CA SER A 452 -2.76 -16.12 15.62
C SER A 452 -2.05 -15.42 14.45
N SER A 453 -1.05 -16.07 13.84
CA SER A 453 -0.28 -15.56 12.71
C SER A 453 -1.14 -15.40 11.44
N MET A 454 -2.11 -16.31 11.21
CA MET A 454 -3.09 -16.23 10.11
C MET A 454 -4.04 -15.04 10.20
N LEU A 455 -4.31 -14.52 11.41
CA LEU A 455 -5.17 -13.35 11.63
C LEU A 455 -4.39 -12.05 11.81
N ALA A 456 -3.10 -12.13 12.12
CA ALA A 456 -2.23 -10.98 12.31
C ALA A 456 -1.90 -10.32 10.96
N SER A 457 -2.84 -9.51 10.47
CA SER A 457 -2.67 -8.68 9.27
C SER A 457 -1.56 -7.65 9.46
N LEU A 458 -0.85 -7.34 8.37
CA LEU A 458 0.32 -6.46 8.36
C LEU A 458 0.21 -5.33 7.35
N VAL A 459 -0.25 -5.63 6.13
CA VAL A 459 -0.18 -4.71 4.99
C VAL A 459 -1.39 -4.86 4.08
N LEU A 460 -1.84 -3.74 3.52
CA LEU A 460 -3.00 -3.63 2.64
C LEU A 460 -2.62 -3.07 1.28
N ALA A 461 -3.25 -3.56 0.22
CA ALA A 461 -3.23 -2.89 -1.07
C ALA A 461 -4.53 -3.14 -1.85
N TRP A 462 -5.14 -2.06 -2.37
CA TRP A 462 -6.22 -2.13 -3.34
C TRP A 462 -5.71 -2.23 -4.78
N SER A 463 -6.42 -2.98 -5.62
CA SER A 463 -6.18 -3.03 -7.05
C SER A 463 -6.75 -1.80 -7.78
N PRO A 464 -6.23 -1.48 -8.98
CA PRO A 464 -6.97 -0.69 -9.96
C PRO A 464 -8.36 -1.28 -10.26
N VAL A 465 -9.23 -0.49 -10.91
CA VAL A 465 -10.53 -0.98 -11.39
C VAL A 465 -10.32 -2.10 -12.42
N LEU A 466 -10.91 -3.25 -12.16
CA LEU A 466 -10.96 -4.39 -13.06
C LEU A 466 -12.32 -4.38 -13.76
N ARG A 467 -12.32 -4.65 -15.07
CA ARG A 467 -13.54 -4.76 -15.88
C ARG A 467 -13.56 -6.05 -16.65
N LEU A 468 -14.74 -6.65 -16.73
CA LEU A 468 -15.02 -7.81 -17.57
C LEU A 468 -15.64 -7.36 -18.89
N SER A 469 -15.11 -7.84 -20.02
CA SER A 469 -15.77 -7.67 -21.31
C SER A 469 -17.09 -8.45 -21.33
N ALA A 470 -18.07 -7.89 -22.04
CA ALA A 470 -19.35 -8.51 -22.31
C ALA A 470 -19.34 -9.17 -23.69
N ASP A 471 -18.47 -10.17 -23.86
CA ASP A 471 -18.45 -11.01 -25.06
C ASP A 471 -19.57 -12.08 -25.05
N ASP A 472 -20.24 -12.27 -23.91
CA ASP A 472 -21.45 -13.07 -23.76
C ASP A 472 -22.69 -12.16 -23.79
N ALA A 473 -23.69 -12.50 -24.61
CA ALA A 473 -24.90 -11.69 -24.81
C ALA A 473 -25.78 -11.50 -23.55
N ASP A 474 -25.61 -12.35 -22.53
CA ASP A 474 -26.40 -12.36 -21.29
C ASP A 474 -25.71 -11.67 -20.09
N ASN A 475 -24.47 -11.16 -20.21
CA ASN A 475 -23.71 -10.64 -19.07
C ASN A 475 -23.51 -9.12 -19.09
N SER A 476 -23.95 -8.45 -18.02
CA SER A 476 -23.59 -7.06 -17.72
C SER A 476 -22.07 -6.89 -17.55
N CYS A 477 -21.53 -5.72 -17.95
CA CYS A 477 -20.13 -5.37 -17.73
C CYS A 477 -19.84 -5.15 -16.24
N GLU A 478 -19.48 -6.22 -15.53
CA GLU A 478 -19.03 -6.16 -14.13
C GLU A 478 -17.76 -5.32 -13.98
N CYS A 479 -17.87 -4.24 -13.21
CA CYS A 479 -16.74 -3.46 -12.69
C CYS A 479 -16.52 -3.81 -11.21
N PHE A 480 -15.30 -4.22 -10.87
CA PHE A 480 -14.93 -4.56 -9.49
C PHE A 480 -13.48 -4.18 -9.18
N CYS A 481 -13.12 -4.17 -7.90
CA CYS A 481 -11.73 -4.07 -7.45
C CYS A 481 -11.43 -5.15 -6.41
N LEU A 482 -10.15 -5.36 -6.14
CA LEU A 482 -9.67 -6.35 -5.17
C LEU A 482 -8.94 -5.65 -4.03
N LEU A 483 -9.19 -6.07 -2.80
CA LEU A 483 -8.34 -5.77 -1.65
C LEU A 483 -7.49 -7.01 -1.34
N ALA A 484 -6.17 -6.84 -1.28
CA ALA A 484 -5.23 -7.82 -0.75
C ALA A 484 -4.83 -7.44 0.67
N VAL A 485 -4.85 -8.42 1.57
CA VAL A 485 -4.44 -8.29 2.98
C VAL A 485 -3.34 -9.31 3.27
N GLY A 486 -2.11 -8.84 3.48
CA GLY A 486 -0.95 -9.67 3.84
C GLY A 486 -0.87 -9.89 5.36
N THR A 487 -0.41 -11.08 5.77
CA THR A 487 -0.41 -11.53 7.18
C THR A 487 0.99 -11.96 7.65
N LYS A 488 1.14 -12.17 8.97
CA LYS A 488 2.34 -12.79 9.56
C LYS A 488 2.55 -14.25 9.13
N SER A 489 1.50 -15.00 8.75
CA SER A 489 1.67 -16.38 8.27
C SER A 489 2.19 -16.48 6.82
N GLY A 490 2.59 -15.35 6.22
CA GLY A 490 3.02 -15.31 4.82
C GLY A 490 1.89 -15.51 3.82
N THR A 491 0.63 -15.49 4.29
CA THR A 491 -0.56 -15.61 3.45
C THR A 491 -1.15 -14.25 3.11
N ILE A 492 -1.82 -14.17 1.95
CA ILE A 492 -2.55 -13.00 1.46
C ILE A 492 -4.00 -13.41 1.26
N SER A 493 -4.92 -12.79 2.01
CA SER A 493 -6.36 -12.94 1.74
C SER A 493 -6.84 -11.92 0.71
N ILE A 494 -7.74 -12.33 -0.18
CA ILE A 494 -8.18 -11.55 -1.34
C ILE A 494 -9.71 -11.39 -1.33
N TRP A 495 -10.16 -10.15 -1.48
CA TRP A 495 -11.55 -9.75 -1.30
C TRP A 495 -12.01 -8.95 -2.53
N LYS A 496 -13.05 -9.39 -3.23
CA LYS A 496 -13.67 -8.73 -4.38
C LYS A 496 -14.73 -7.74 -3.89
N PHE A 497 -14.65 -6.50 -4.34
CA PHE A 497 -15.65 -5.46 -4.11
C PHE A 497 -16.28 -5.09 -5.44
N ASN A 498 -17.60 -5.24 -5.56
CA ASN A 498 -18.32 -4.81 -6.75
C ASN A 498 -18.58 -3.30 -6.69
N ARG A 499 -18.62 -2.65 -7.86
CA ARG A 499 -19.13 -1.28 -7.96
C ARG A 499 -20.63 -1.25 -7.62
N PRO A 500 -21.13 -0.24 -6.87
CA PRO A 500 -22.56 -0.06 -6.65
C PRO A 500 -23.35 0.03 -7.98
N LEU A 501 -24.51 -0.63 -8.03
CA LEU A 501 -25.42 -0.56 -9.19
C LEU A 501 -26.11 0.81 -9.30
N TYR A 502 -26.31 1.47 -8.16
CA TYR A 502 -26.92 2.78 -8.04
C TYR A 502 -26.08 3.68 -7.13
N TYR A 503 -26.06 4.97 -7.42
CA TYR A 503 -25.47 6.00 -6.55
C TYR A 503 -26.59 6.89 -6.02
N SER A 504 -26.52 7.25 -4.75
CA SER A 504 -27.53 8.03 -4.07
C SER A 504 -26.91 9.16 -3.25
N VAL A 505 -27.65 10.26 -3.09
CA VAL A 505 -27.27 11.39 -2.23
C VAL A 505 -27.85 11.22 -0.82
N GLU A 506 -28.89 10.37 -0.67
CA GLU A 506 -29.72 10.22 0.54
C GLU A 506 -29.70 8.79 1.12
N GLN A 507 -29.81 7.77 0.27
CA GLN A 507 -29.90 6.37 0.71
C GLN A 507 -28.50 5.81 0.99
N HIS A 508 -28.34 5.20 2.16
CA HIS A 508 -27.02 4.81 2.70
C HIS A 508 -26.93 3.35 3.17
N ASP A 509 -28.05 2.61 3.14
CA ASP A 509 -28.19 1.29 3.77
C ASP A 509 -28.06 0.11 2.79
N ASP A 510 -27.79 0.36 1.51
CA ASP A 510 -27.59 -0.71 0.53
C ASP A 510 -26.26 -1.45 0.85
N PRO A 511 -26.30 -2.75 1.21
CA PRO A 511 -25.13 -3.45 1.72
C PRO A 511 -24.06 -3.57 0.62
N MET A 512 -22.85 -3.09 0.92
CA MET A 512 -21.72 -3.14 0.01
C MET A 512 -21.44 -4.58 -0.43
N GLN A 513 -21.60 -4.85 -1.73
CA GLN A 513 -21.39 -6.17 -2.30
C GLN A 513 -19.90 -6.54 -2.30
N MET A 514 -19.54 -7.37 -1.32
CA MET A 514 -18.21 -7.91 -1.14
C MET A 514 -18.25 -9.45 -1.19
N VAL A 515 -17.28 -10.04 -1.89
CA VAL A 515 -17.10 -11.50 -2.03
C VAL A 515 -15.68 -11.89 -1.61
N PHE A 516 -15.55 -12.80 -0.66
CA PHE A 516 -14.26 -13.41 -0.34
C PHE A 516 -13.81 -14.32 -1.48
N VAL A 517 -12.62 -14.07 -2.04
CA VAL A 517 -12.10 -14.81 -3.20
C VAL A 517 -11.26 -16.02 -2.77
N GLY A 518 -10.47 -15.88 -1.71
CA GLY A 518 -9.63 -16.95 -1.17
C GLY A 518 -8.36 -16.47 -0.48
N VAL A 519 -7.52 -17.42 -0.06
CA VAL A 519 -6.22 -17.18 0.57
C VAL A 519 -5.10 -17.73 -0.31
N LEU A 520 -4.13 -16.87 -0.64
CA LEU A 520 -2.91 -17.21 -1.36
C LEU A 520 -1.77 -17.37 -0.35
N HIS A 521 -1.14 -18.55 -0.27
CA HIS A 521 0.12 -18.68 0.47
C HIS A 521 1.24 -18.07 -0.37
N ALA A 522 1.71 -16.88 0.01
CA ALA A 522 2.64 -16.12 -0.78
C ALA A 522 4.09 -16.53 -0.50
N GLN A 523 4.50 -16.57 0.78
CA GLN A 523 5.85 -16.92 1.19
C GLN A 523 5.85 -17.57 2.59
N SER A 524 6.98 -18.13 3.01
CA SER A 524 7.15 -18.72 4.34
C SER A 524 7.33 -17.67 5.46
N ALA A 525 7.69 -16.44 5.10
CA ALA A 525 7.94 -15.33 6.01
C ALA A 525 6.81 -14.27 5.99
N TRP A 526 6.87 -13.27 6.86
CA TRP A 526 5.81 -12.27 7.02
C TRP A 526 5.61 -11.45 5.74
N VAL A 527 4.36 -11.16 5.35
CA VAL A 527 4.07 -10.25 4.23
C VAL A 527 4.20 -8.80 4.69
N THR A 528 5.26 -8.12 4.24
CA THR A 528 5.61 -6.76 4.70
C THR A 528 5.20 -5.67 3.72
N ALA A 529 5.17 -5.98 2.41
CA ALA A 529 4.82 -5.03 1.37
C ALA A 529 3.89 -5.66 0.31
N LEU A 530 2.95 -4.88 -0.22
CA LEU A 530 2.06 -5.26 -1.32
C LEU A 530 1.95 -4.11 -2.32
N SER A 531 1.83 -4.45 -3.61
CA SER A 531 1.55 -3.47 -4.66
C SER A 531 0.80 -4.12 -5.83
N TRP A 532 -0.05 -3.35 -6.52
CA TRP A 532 -0.87 -3.83 -7.64
C TRP A 532 -0.58 -3.08 -8.94
N THR A 533 -0.79 -3.76 -10.07
CA THR A 533 -0.98 -3.10 -11.37
C THR A 533 -1.93 -3.91 -12.26
N LEU A 534 -2.38 -3.30 -13.35
CA LEU A 534 -3.31 -3.89 -14.31
C LEU A 534 -2.66 -3.96 -15.69
N LEU A 535 -2.50 -5.16 -16.22
CA LEU A 535 -2.11 -5.40 -17.59
C LEU A 535 -3.35 -5.30 -18.47
N ALA A 536 -3.57 -4.12 -19.06
CA ALA A 536 -4.60 -3.91 -20.07
C ALA A 536 -4.24 -4.69 -21.34
N SER A 537 -5.15 -5.59 -21.74
CA SER A 537 -5.09 -6.38 -22.96
C SER A 537 -6.50 -6.40 -23.55
N ASP A 538 -6.61 -6.24 -24.86
CA ASP A 538 -7.88 -6.06 -25.56
C ASP A 538 -8.78 -7.31 -25.52
N SER A 539 -8.23 -8.49 -25.21
CA SER A 539 -8.95 -9.78 -25.17
C SER A 539 -9.02 -10.45 -23.80
N SER A 540 -8.08 -10.18 -22.89
CA SER A 540 -8.20 -10.62 -21.49
C SER A 540 -7.32 -9.78 -20.56
N PRO A 541 -7.85 -8.77 -19.85
CA PRO A 541 -7.06 -8.01 -18.89
C PRO A 541 -6.57 -8.92 -17.73
N GLN A 542 -5.40 -8.61 -17.18
CA GLN A 542 -4.78 -9.40 -16.12
C GLN A 542 -4.38 -8.53 -14.92
N ALA A 543 -4.81 -8.94 -13.72
CA ALA A 543 -4.41 -8.31 -12.48
C ALA A 543 -3.05 -8.88 -12.05
N LEU A 544 -2.10 -7.99 -11.74
CA LEU A 544 -0.77 -8.36 -11.26
C LEU A 544 -0.56 -7.84 -9.84
N LEU A 545 -0.26 -8.75 -8.93
CA LEU A 545 0.01 -8.50 -7.52
C LEU A 545 1.49 -8.78 -7.25
N VAL A 546 2.17 -7.91 -6.53
CA VAL A 546 3.54 -8.15 -6.06
C VAL A 546 3.56 -8.12 -4.54
N SER A 547 4.15 -9.16 -3.94
CA SER A 547 4.30 -9.32 -2.50
C SER A 547 5.78 -9.31 -2.11
N GLY A 548 6.12 -8.57 -1.05
CA GLY A 548 7.44 -8.54 -0.43
C GLY A 548 7.41 -9.21 0.95
N GLY A 549 8.52 -9.85 1.31
CA GLY A 549 8.68 -10.54 2.58
C GLY A 549 9.71 -9.94 3.52
N SER A 550 9.58 -10.32 4.80
CA SER A 550 10.61 -10.07 5.82
C SER A 550 11.91 -10.86 5.59
N ASP A 551 11.88 -11.88 4.72
CA ASP A 551 13.01 -12.67 4.24
C ASP A 551 13.74 -12.03 3.03
N GLY A 552 13.34 -10.81 2.62
CA GLY A 552 13.84 -10.16 1.42
C GLY A 552 13.30 -10.72 0.10
N SER A 553 12.45 -11.76 0.13
CA SER A 553 11.86 -12.31 -1.09
C SER A 553 10.80 -11.39 -1.67
N VAL A 554 10.72 -11.32 -3.01
CA VAL A 554 9.64 -10.64 -3.72
C VAL A 554 9.03 -11.60 -4.73
N LYS A 555 7.71 -11.78 -4.70
CA LYS A 555 6.98 -12.66 -5.63
C LYS A 555 5.95 -11.88 -6.43
N ILE A 556 5.85 -12.23 -7.71
CA ILE A 556 5.00 -11.59 -8.70
C ILE A 556 3.94 -12.59 -9.11
N TRP A 557 2.68 -12.24 -8.88
CA TRP A 557 1.51 -13.09 -9.08
C TRP A 557 0.62 -12.53 -10.19
N LEU A 558 0.05 -13.40 -11.01
CA LEU A 558 -0.78 -13.02 -12.15
C LEU A 558 -2.10 -13.79 -12.11
N ALA A 559 -3.22 -13.07 -12.26
CA ALA A 559 -4.56 -13.61 -12.41
C ALA A 559 -5.26 -12.95 -13.61
N ARG A 560 -6.04 -13.71 -14.39
CA ARG A 560 -6.86 -13.12 -15.46
C ARG A 560 -8.15 -12.59 -14.84
N VAL A 561 -8.60 -11.41 -15.27
CA VAL A 561 -9.82 -10.79 -14.72
C VAL A 561 -11.05 -11.69 -14.92
N CYS A 562 -11.11 -12.44 -16.02
CA CYS A 562 -12.17 -13.42 -16.32
C CYS A 562 -12.29 -14.58 -15.31
N ASP A 563 -11.21 -14.93 -14.60
CA ASP A 563 -11.25 -16.03 -13.63
C ASP A 563 -12.10 -15.64 -12.39
N PHE A 564 -12.17 -14.35 -12.04
CA PHE A 564 -12.97 -13.80 -10.92
C PHE A 564 -14.50 -13.74 -11.19
N LYS A 565 -14.98 -14.25 -12.33
CA LYS A 565 -16.42 -14.50 -12.56
C LYS A 565 -16.93 -15.72 -11.79
N ARG A 566 -16.05 -16.68 -11.45
CA ARG A 566 -16.46 -17.95 -10.83
C ARG A 566 -16.43 -17.87 -9.31
N SER A 567 -17.45 -18.43 -8.66
CA SER A 567 -17.40 -18.72 -7.22
C SER A 567 -16.38 -19.83 -6.97
N PHE A 568 -15.22 -19.49 -6.41
CA PHE A 568 -14.20 -20.48 -6.08
C PHE A 568 -14.60 -21.29 -4.85
N GLN A 569 -14.30 -22.59 -4.86
CA GLN A 569 -14.23 -23.36 -3.63
C GLN A 569 -13.04 -22.87 -2.80
N ALA A 570 -13.12 -22.96 -1.47
CA ALA A 570 -12.25 -22.27 -0.50
C ALA A 570 -10.72 -22.44 -0.68
N ASN A 571 -10.26 -23.36 -1.52
CA ASN A 571 -8.86 -23.74 -1.68
C ASN A 571 -8.27 -23.44 -3.09
N GLN A 572 -8.97 -22.74 -3.97
CA GLN A 572 -8.45 -22.38 -5.32
C GLN A 572 -8.39 -20.86 -5.52
N THR A 573 -7.19 -20.29 -5.53
CA THR A 573 -6.98 -18.88 -5.88
C THR A 573 -6.81 -18.70 -7.40
N PRO A 574 -7.36 -17.64 -8.00
CA PRO A 574 -7.14 -17.32 -9.43
C PRO A 574 -5.72 -16.82 -9.73
N PHE A 575 -4.88 -16.62 -8.72
CA PHE A 575 -3.50 -16.18 -8.86
C PHE A 575 -2.55 -17.35 -9.12
N SER A 576 -1.69 -17.16 -10.11
CA SER A 576 -0.55 -18.03 -10.44
C SER A 576 0.77 -17.30 -10.17
N LEU A 577 1.79 -18.00 -9.69
CA LEU A 577 3.13 -17.43 -9.56
C LEU A 577 3.70 -17.18 -10.96
N PHE A 578 4.02 -15.92 -11.27
CA PHE A 578 4.55 -15.50 -12.57
C PHE A 578 6.06 -15.39 -12.56
N SER A 579 6.64 -14.85 -11.48
CA SER A 579 8.09 -14.70 -11.30
C SER A 579 8.42 -14.49 -9.83
N GLN A 580 9.68 -14.75 -9.45
CA GLN A 580 10.21 -14.51 -8.10
C GLN A 580 11.54 -13.78 -8.23
N ILE A 581 11.75 -12.83 -7.32
CA ILE A 581 13.00 -12.12 -7.08
C ILE A 581 13.52 -12.63 -5.73
N THR A 582 14.55 -13.46 -5.75
CA THR A 582 15.37 -13.76 -4.56
C THR A 582 16.48 -12.73 -4.48
N VAL A 583 16.43 -11.92 -3.44
CA VAL A 583 17.37 -10.83 -3.21
C VAL A 583 18.45 -11.33 -2.24
N GLY A 584 19.71 -11.29 -2.67
CA GLY A 584 20.80 -12.01 -2.00
C GLY A 584 21.30 -11.45 -0.67
N ASP A 585 20.69 -10.39 -0.14
CA ASP A 585 21.05 -9.77 1.14
C ASP A 585 20.06 -10.06 2.28
N ASN A 586 19.02 -10.86 2.04
CA ASN A 586 17.96 -11.26 3.00
C ASN A 586 17.28 -10.09 3.76
N ALA A 587 17.54 -8.84 3.38
CA ALA A 587 17.06 -7.66 4.07
C ALA A 587 15.56 -7.47 3.83
N LEU A 588 14.80 -7.23 4.90
CA LEU A 588 13.34 -7.11 4.85
C LEU A 588 12.89 -6.11 3.78
N VAL A 589 11.87 -6.48 3.00
CA VAL A 589 11.24 -5.58 2.03
C VAL A 589 10.35 -4.60 2.80
N SER A 590 10.72 -3.33 2.84
CA SER A 590 10.01 -2.29 3.60
C SER A 590 8.91 -1.61 2.78
N THR A 591 9.07 -1.52 1.46
CA THR A 591 8.09 -0.89 0.56
C THR A 591 8.27 -1.36 -0.90
N LEU A 592 7.18 -1.32 -1.68
CA LEU A 592 7.15 -1.75 -3.08
C LEU A 592 6.44 -0.71 -3.95
N SER A 593 6.97 -0.46 -5.14
CA SER A 593 6.35 0.41 -6.14
C SER A 593 6.37 -0.22 -7.53
N LEU A 594 5.20 -0.29 -8.17
CA LEU A 594 5.03 -0.88 -9.50
C LEU A 594 4.66 0.17 -10.54
N CYS A 595 5.21 0.02 -11.75
CA CYS A 595 4.81 0.84 -12.89
C CYS A 595 4.90 0.06 -14.21
N ILE A 596 3.96 0.31 -15.12
CA ILE A 596 4.07 -0.11 -16.52
C ILE A 596 4.64 1.09 -17.29
N PRO A 597 5.85 0.99 -17.91
CA PRO A 597 6.47 2.11 -18.59
C PRO A 597 5.64 2.61 -19.75
N SER A 598 5.52 3.94 -19.89
CA SER A 598 4.75 4.53 -21.00
C SER A 598 5.30 4.15 -22.38
N GLN A 599 6.60 3.86 -22.51
CA GLN A 599 7.21 3.41 -23.78
C GLN A 599 6.97 1.92 -24.09
N SER A 600 6.46 1.10 -23.17
CA SER A 600 6.30 -0.33 -23.41
C SER A 600 5.28 -1.00 -22.48
N ARG A 601 4.08 -1.29 -23.01
CA ARG A 601 3.03 -2.08 -22.34
C ARG A 601 3.43 -3.55 -22.05
N GLN A 602 4.56 -4.02 -22.60
CA GLN A 602 5.08 -5.39 -22.41
C GLN A 602 6.10 -5.51 -21.26
N LYS A 603 6.41 -4.40 -20.58
CA LYS A 603 7.38 -4.35 -19.49
C LYS A 603 6.72 -3.87 -18.20
N ILE A 604 7.23 -4.32 -17.07
CA ILE A 604 6.84 -3.87 -15.73
C ILE A 604 8.12 -3.48 -15.00
N LEU A 605 8.12 -2.32 -14.37
CA LEU A 605 9.14 -1.88 -13.42
C LEU A 605 8.66 -2.21 -12.01
N VAL A 606 9.53 -2.85 -11.24
CA VAL A 606 9.34 -3.15 -9.82
C VAL A 606 10.47 -2.45 -9.08
N ALA A 607 10.14 -1.52 -8.20
CA ALA A 607 11.07 -0.93 -7.24
C ALA A 607 10.84 -1.58 -5.86
N VAL A 608 11.93 -2.04 -5.25
CA VAL A 608 11.95 -2.80 -3.98
C VAL A 608 12.79 -2.03 -2.97
N GLY A 609 12.15 -1.38 -2.01
CA GLY A 609 12.82 -0.70 -0.90
C GLY A 609 13.09 -1.66 0.25
N LYS A 610 14.26 -1.54 0.88
CA LYS A 610 14.70 -2.45 1.95
C LYS A 610 14.85 -1.74 3.30
N GLY A 611 14.79 -2.55 4.37
CA GLY A 611 15.12 -2.10 5.73
C GLY A 611 16.56 -1.60 5.90
N SER A 612 17.48 -2.01 5.02
CA SER A 612 18.88 -1.56 5.01
C SER A 612 19.11 -0.16 4.42
N GLY A 613 18.06 0.52 3.91
CA GLY A 613 18.18 1.84 3.29
C GLY A 613 18.56 1.83 1.80
N SER A 614 18.94 0.68 1.26
CA SER A 614 19.05 0.48 -0.18
C SER A 614 17.70 0.20 -0.84
N PHE A 615 17.62 0.43 -2.15
CA PHE A 615 16.53 -0.09 -2.97
C PHE A 615 17.04 -0.68 -4.28
N GLU A 616 16.27 -1.58 -4.85
CA GLU A 616 16.55 -2.20 -6.14
C GLU A 616 15.47 -1.89 -7.16
N VAL A 617 15.85 -1.82 -8.43
CA VAL A 617 14.88 -1.77 -9.53
C VAL A 617 15.07 -2.95 -10.45
N TRP A 618 13.95 -3.59 -10.78
CA TRP A 618 13.86 -4.75 -11.64
C TRP A 618 12.89 -4.46 -12.79
N MET A 619 13.23 -4.95 -13.98
CA MET A 619 12.43 -4.85 -15.19
C MET A 619 12.01 -6.25 -15.62
N LEU A 620 10.72 -6.53 -15.50
CA LEU A 620 10.10 -7.77 -15.96
C LEU A 620 9.56 -7.58 -17.38
N ASN A 621 9.96 -8.45 -18.31
CA ASN A 621 9.31 -8.55 -19.62
C ASN A 621 8.23 -9.63 -19.56
N ILE A 622 6.99 -9.25 -19.85
CA ILE A 622 5.81 -10.10 -19.69
C ILE A 622 5.81 -11.24 -20.72
N VAL A 623 6.21 -10.95 -21.97
CA VAL A 623 6.18 -11.91 -23.08
C VAL A 623 7.25 -12.99 -22.90
N THR A 624 8.48 -12.58 -22.56
CA THR A 624 9.60 -13.52 -22.37
C THR A 624 9.66 -14.13 -20.97
N LYS A 625 8.84 -13.62 -20.04
CA LYS A 625 8.88 -13.90 -18.59
C LYS A 625 10.25 -13.64 -17.93
N ARG A 626 11.16 -12.93 -18.62
CA ARG A 626 12.51 -12.66 -18.12
C ARG A 626 12.52 -11.43 -17.23
N LEU A 627 13.02 -11.62 -16.02
CA LEU A 627 13.32 -10.56 -15.07
C LEU A 627 14.77 -10.09 -15.28
N LYS A 628 15.00 -8.78 -15.33
CA LYS A 628 16.33 -8.16 -15.43
C LYS A 628 16.51 -7.14 -14.30
N LYS A 629 17.60 -7.23 -13.52
CA LYS A 629 17.99 -6.17 -12.59
C LYS A 629 18.41 -4.92 -13.39
N VAL A 630 17.82 -3.79 -13.06
CA VAL A 630 18.14 -2.46 -13.62
C VAL A 630 19.30 -1.86 -12.82
N GLY A 631 19.24 -1.98 -11.49
CA GLY A 631 20.32 -1.58 -10.58
C GLY A 631 19.98 -1.85 -9.12
N SER A 632 20.98 -1.65 -8.26
CA SER A 632 20.88 -1.55 -6.80
C SER A 632 21.39 -0.16 -6.41
N TYR A 633 20.73 0.49 -5.46
CA TYR A 633 20.99 1.89 -5.13
C TYR A 633 20.96 2.08 -3.62
N ASP A 634 22.13 2.37 -3.03
CA ASP A 634 22.29 2.70 -1.62
C ASP A 634 21.88 4.15 -1.40
N ALA A 635 20.57 4.33 -1.27
CA ALA A 635 19.90 5.64 -1.38
C ALA A 635 19.82 6.40 -0.06
N HIS A 636 19.84 5.68 1.05
CA HIS A 636 19.52 6.15 2.39
C HIS A 636 20.35 5.40 3.45
N VAL A 637 20.55 6.03 4.61
CA VAL A 637 21.30 5.44 5.75
C VAL A 637 20.40 4.57 6.63
N GLN A 638 19.09 4.85 6.63
CA GLN A 638 18.08 4.05 7.34
C GLN A 638 17.04 3.50 6.36
N ALA A 639 16.22 2.56 6.84
CA ALA A 639 15.15 1.89 6.09
C ALA A 639 14.38 2.79 5.11
N VAL A 640 14.19 2.32 3.88
CA VAL A 640 13.40 3.04 2.88
C VAL A 640 11.93 2.98 3.27
N THR A 641 11.35 4.10 3.69
CA THR A 641 9.99 4.18 4.22
C THR A 641 8.93 4.45 3.16
N GLY A 642 9.31 4.82 1.93
CA GLY A 642 8.38 4.99 0.82
C GLY A 642 9.05 5.01 -0.55
N LEU A 643 8.33 4.51 -1.56
CA LEU A 643 8.73 4.50 -2.98
C LEU A 643 7.55 4.80 -3.90
N ALA A 644 7.70 5.76 -4.82
CA ALA A 644 6.64 6.14 -5.76
C ALA A 644 7.17 6.39 -7.19
N TRP A 645 6.66 5.63 -8.17
CA TRP A 645 6.91 5.87 -9.60
C TRP A 645 5.98 6.95 -10.17
N ALA A 646 6.55 7.94 -10.85
CA ALA A 646 5.85 9.04 -11.51
C ALA A 646 6.05 9.05 -13.04
N PHE A 647 5.20 9.82 -13.72
CA PHE A 647 5.23 10.06 -15.16
C PHE A 647 5.28 8.79 -16.04
N GLY A 648 4.69 7.69 -15.56
CA GLY A 648 4.71 6.41 -16.28
C GLY A 648 6.09 5.72 -16.28
N GLY A 649 6.80 5.76 -15.16
CA GLY A 649 8.01 4.98 -14.92
C GLY A 649 9.33 5.69 -15.26
N HIS A 650 9.30 7.00 -15.49
CA HIS A 650 10.49 7.79 -15.83
C HIS A 650 11.14 8.44 -14.61
N CYS A 651 10.35 8.77 -13.58
CA CYS A 651 10.87 9.27 -12.31
C CYS A 651 10.45 8.33 -11.17
N LEU A 652 11.33 8.13 -10.20
CA LEU A 652 11.07 7.41 -8.95
C LEU A 652 11.42 8.35 -7.80
N TYR A 653 10.60 8.38 -6.76
CA TYR A 653 10.88 9.10 -5.52
C TYR A 653 11.05 8.12 -4.38
N SER A 654 12.04 8.35 -3.52
CA SER A 654 12.30 7.57 -2.31
C SER A 654 12.38 8.48 -1.08
N CYS A 655 11.91 7.99 0.06
CA CYS A 655 12.12 8.62 1.36
C CYS A 655 12.57 7.59 2.40
N SER A 656 13.21 8.07 3.47
CA SER A 656 13.69 7.23 4.56
C SER A 656 13.47 7.88 5.92
N GLN A 657 13.55 7.04 6.95
CA GLN A 657 13.60 7.43 8.34
C GLN A 657 14.83 8.32 8.67
N ASP A 658 15.86 8.36 7.81
CA ASP A 658 16.98 9.31 7.86
C ASP A 658 16.62 10.78 7.49
N ASN A 659 15.32 11.08 7.38
CA ASN A 659 14.72 12.36 6.96
C ASN A 659 14.98 12.80 5.50
N SER A 660 15.80 12.07 4.75
CA SER A 660 16.07 12.44 3.36
C SER A 660 14.95 12.01 2.41
N THR A 661 14.79 12.78 1.32
CA THR A 661 13.89 12.48 0.21
C THR A 661 14.66 12.69 -1.08
N HIS A 662 14.66 11.69 -1.95
CA HIS A 662 15.47 11.68 -3.17
C HIS A 662 14.60 11.47 -4.41
N GLY A 663 14.85 12.28 -5.44
CA GLY A 663 14.34 12.06 -6.78
C GLY A 663 15.33 11.24 -7.61
N TRP A 664 14.80 10.37 -8.46
CA TRP A 664 15.58 9.51 -9.35
C TRP A 664 14.97 9.53 -10.75
N ILE A 665 15.81 9.51 -11.78
CA ILE A 665 15.44 9.55 -13.19
C ILE A 665 15.90 8.27 -13.88
N LEU A 666 14.98 7.55 -14.54
CA LEU A 666 15.29 6.36 -15.32
C LEU A 666 15.68 6.74 -16.74
N HIS A 667 16.97 6.65 -17.05
CA HIS A 667 17.50 6.92 -18.38
C HIS A 667 18.32 5.73 -18.91
N LYS A 668 18.03 5.29 -20.14
CA LYS A 668 18.73 4.18 -20.84
C LYS A 668 18.85 2.86 -20.04
N GLY A 669 17.98 2.64 -19.05
CA GLY A 669 18.00 1.43 -18.22
C GLY A 669 18.92 1.51 -17.00
N ALA A 670 19.22 2.70 -16.49
CA ALA A 670 19.77 2.95 -15.16
C ALA A 670 19.06 4.15 -14.51
N LEU A 671 18.98 4.17 -13.18
CA LEU A 671 18.55 5.35 -12.42
C LEU A 671 19.72 6.29 -12.13
N PHE A 672 19.44 7.59 -12.20
CA PHE A 672 20.34 8.67 -11.83
C PHE A 672 19.67 9.54 -10.77
N LYS A 673 20.42 9.95 -9.73
CA LYS A 673 19.92 10.86 -8.69
C LYS A 673 19.66 12.24 -9.31
N ALA A 674 18.51 12.82 -8.98
CA ALA A 674 18.08 14.13 -9.48
C ALA A 674 17.56 14.97 -8.32
N SER A 675 17.82 16.28 -8.36
CA SER A 675 17.24 17.23 -7.41
C SER A 675 15.72 17.26 -7.54
N ILE A 676 15.04 17.38 -6.40
CA ILE A 676 13.64 17.83 -6.37
C ILE A 676 13.71 19.37 -6.47
N PRO A 677 13.04 20.01 -7.43
CA PRO A 677 13.20 21.44 -7.68
C PRO A 677 12.67 22.26 -6.50
N PRO A 678 13.36 23.34 -6.09
CA PRO A 678 12.84 24.26 -5.07
C PRO A 678 11.76 25.21 -5.62
N ASN A 679 11.60 25.27 -6.95
CA ASN A 679 10.79 26.29 -7.62
C ASN A 679 9.31 25.90 -7.63
N ASN A 680 8.55 26.51 -6.72
CA ASN A 680 7.11 26.42 -6.63
C ASN A 680 6.47 27.43 -7.61
N PRO A 681 5.53 27.02 -8.50
CA PRO A 681 4.90 27.92 -9.45
C PRO A 681 4.04 29.02 -8.80
N GLY A 682 3.56 28.88 -7.54
CA GLY A 682 2.75 29.95 -6.93
C GLY A 682 2.50 29.89 -5.42
N ILE A 683 2.24 31.09 -4.87
CA ILE A 683 1.94 31.45 -3.47
C ILE A 683 3.07 31.10 -2.48
N ARG A 684 3.74 32.14 -1.97
CA ARG A 684 4.58 32.06 -0.77
C ARG A 684 3.71 31.77 0.44
N SER A 685 3.88 30.61 1.07
CA SER A 685 3.38 30.34 2.43
C SER A 685 4.24 31.09 3.45
N SER A 686 3.73 32.19 4.00
CA SER A 686 4.26 32.75 5.24
C SER A 686 3.74 31.91 6.41
N SER A 687 4.45 30.83 6.73
CA SER A 687 4.07 29.92 7.80
C SER A 687 5.27 29.64 8.70
N ASP A 688 5.16 30.03 9.96
CA ASP A 688 6.13 29.81 11.03
C ASP A 688 6.16 28.34 11.50
N PHE A 689 6.38 27.41 10.56
CA PHE A 689 6.56 26.00 10.87
C PHE A 689 8.01 25.70 11.28
N PRO A 690 8.21 24.81 12.26
CA PRO A 690 9.56 24.37 12.64
C PRO A 690 10.20 23.64 11.46
N SER A 691 11.34 24.15 10.98
CA SER A 691 12.11 23.56 9.87
C SER A 691 12.86 22.27 10.27
N VAL A 692 12.42 21.59 11.33
CA VAL A 692 13.16 20.53 12.00
C VAL A 692 12.32 19.24 12.02
N SER A 693 12.56 18.42 11.01
CA SER A 693 12.08 17.04 10.95
C SER A 693 13.20 16.08 11.36
N ASP A 694 12.82 14.96 11.99
CA ASP A 694 13.74 13.88 12.41
C ASP A 694 13.69 12.68 11.45
N SER A 695 12.55 12.44 10.78
CA SER A 695 12.34 11.27 9.93
C SER A 695 11.21 11.46 8.90
N SER A 696 11.29 10.76 7.76
CA SER A 696 10.19 10.63 6.79
C SER A 696 9.61 9.20 6.78
N TYR A 697 8.29 9.06 6.66
CA TYR A 697 7.56 7.79 6.81
C TYR A 697 6.71 7.38 5.59
N GLY A 698 6.81 8.09 4.47
CA GLY A 698 6.15 7.71 3.23
C GLY A 698 6.10 8.83 2.20
N VAL A 699 5.88 8.44 0.94
CA VAL A 699 5.69 9.32 -0.21
C VAL A 699 4.41 8.95 -0.95
N ALA A 700 3.63 9.94 -1.39
CA ALA A 700 2.47 9.75 -2.23
C ALA A 700 2.43 10.78 -3.36
N LEU A 701 1.96 10.37 -4.54
CA LEU A 701 1.86 11.23 -5.73
C LEU A 701 0.42 11.71 -5.93
N SER A 702 0.28 12.96 -6.32
CA SER A 702 -0.97 13.54 -6.82
C SER A 702 -1.45 12.84 -8.11
N PRO A 703 -2.76 12.90 -8.43
CA PRO A 703 -3.32 12.16 -9.57
C PRO A 703 -2.73 12.49 -10.96
N ALA A 704 -2.16 13.69 -11.19
CA ALA A 704 -1.43 13.99 -12.44
C ALA A 704 0.09 13.79 -12.33
N ASN A 705 0.59 13.38 -11.16
CA ASN A 705 2.01 13.33 -10.80
C ASN A 705 2.72 14.70 -10.83
N LEU A 706 2.04 15.81 -10.54
CA LEU A 706 2.68 17.14 -10.52
C LEU A 706 3.12 17.59 -9.12
N VAL A 707 2.53 17.01 -8.08
CA VAL A 707 2.84 17.20 -6.66
C VAL A 707 3.20 15.85 -5.98
N LEU A 708 4.20 15.88 -5.12
CA LEU A 708 4.63 14.80 -4.22
C LEU A 708 4.33 15.21 -2.77
N ALA A 709 3.57 14.40 -2.03
CA ALA A 709 3.35 14.53 -0.60
C ALA A 709 4.31 13.63 0.19
N VAL A 710 4.94 14.17 1.24
CA VAL A 710 5.86 13.44 2.13
C VAL A 710 5.37 13.55 3.57
N ALA A 711 5.19 12.41 4.25
CA ALA A 711 4.87 12.39 5.67
C ALA A 711 6.15 12.51 6.51
N ARG A 712 6.28 13.61 7.25
CA ARG A 712 7.42 13.91 8.13
C ARG A 712 7.02 13.89 9.60
N ARG A 713 7.90 13.38 10.43
CA ARG A 713 7.87 13.52 11.89
C ARG A 713 8.76 14.72 12.28
N PHE A 714 8.38 15.42 13.34
CA PHE A 714 9.15 16.55 13.87
C PHE A 714 10.05 16.11 15.03
N ASP A 715 11.24 16.73 15.14
CA ASP A 715 12.14 16.49 16.26
C ASP A 715 11.55 17.02 17.57
N ALA A 716 11.07 16.09 18.39
CA ALA A 716 10.46 16.39 19.68
C ALA A 716 11.41 17.07 20.69
N GLY A 717 12.73 17.07 20.46
CA GLY A 717 13.72 17.80 21.25
C GLY A 717 13.87 19.28 20.86
N GLN A 718 13.55 19.65 19.62
CA GLN A 718 13.69 21.02 19.08
C GLN A 718 12.37 21.79 18.99
N LEU A 719 11.22 21.12 19.13
CA LEU A 719 9.90 21.77 19.23
C LEU A 719 9.71 22.56 20.54
N ASP A 720 9.00 23.68 20.47
CA ASP A 720 8.54 24.41 21.66
C ASP A 720 7.74 23.49 22.59
N HIS A 721 8.20 23.37 23.83
CA HIS A 721 7.66 22.45 24.84
C HIS A 721 6.25 22.81 25.34
N MET A 722 5.81 24.06 25.22
CA MET A 722 4.50 24.52 25.69
C MET A 722 3.44 24.46 24.59
N TYR A 723 3.79 24.82 23.35
CA TYR A 723 2.85 24.96 22.24
C TYR A 723 3.00 23.84 21.19
N GLN A 724 4.17 23.74 20.55
CA GLN A 724 4.35 22.90 19.38
C GLN A 724 4.34 21.41 19.73
N LYS A 725 5.13 20.99 20.73
CA LYS A 725 5.25 19.58 21.18
C LYS A 725 3.92 18.94 21.61
N ARG A 726 2.90 19.76 21.92
CA ARG A 726 1.55 19.33 22.32
C ARG A 726 0.54 19.31 21.17
N THR A 727 0.78 20.03 20.07
CA THR A 727 -0.22 20.28 19.02
C THR A 727 0.23 19.91 17.60
N GLN A 728 1.53 19.85 17.36
CA GLN A 728 2.15 19.63 16.05
C GLN A 728 3.32 18.64 16.21
N LYS A 729 3.07 17.33 16.06
CA LYS A 729 4.12 16.29 16.22
C LYS A 729 4.67 15.78 14.89
N ALA A 730 3.97 16.06 13.80
CA ALA A 730 4.32 15.68 12.44
C ALA A 730 3.68 16.65 11.44
N ALA A 731 4.03 16.51 10.16
CA ALA A 731 3.37 17.22 9.07
C ALA A 731 3.38 16.40 7.77
N VAL A 732 2.49 16.75 6.84
CA VAL A 732 2.66 16.44 5.41
C VAL A 732 3.27 17.66 4.74
N GLU A 733 4.34 17.46 3.99
CA GLU A 733 4.98 18.47 3.15
C GLU A 733 4.70 18.20 1.67
N PHE A 734 4.42 19.26 0.90
CA PHE A 734 4.08 19.18 -0.51
C PHE A 734 5.17 19.77 -1.40
N PHE A 735 5.71 18.95 -2.31
CA PHE A 735 6.73 19.32 -3.29
C PHE A 735 6.16 19.33 -4.71
N TRP A 736 6.40 20.40 -5.45
CA TRP A 736 6.11 20.45 -6.88
C TRP A 736 7.18 19.70 -7.68
N ILE A 737 6.82 18.58 -8.28
CA ILE A 737 7.72 17.74 -9.08
C ILE A 737 7.60 18.01 -10.59
N GLY A 738 6.64 18.86 -10.99
CA GLY A 738 6.50 19.36 -12.36
C GLY A 738 7.79 20.01 -12.89
N GLY A 739 8.50 20.80 -12.08
CA GLY A 739 9.74 21.48 -12.53
C GLY A 739 10.98 20.59 -12.68
N GLN A 740 10.96 19.33 -12.23
CA GLN A 740 12.18 18.51 -12.14
C GLN A 740 12.78 18.21 -13.54
N GLU A 741 14.09 18.43 -13.71
CA GLU A 741 14.80 18.29 -14.98
C GLU A 741 14.74 16.88 -15.59
N PHE A 742 13.69 16.61 -16.36
CA PHE A 742 13.59 15.41 -17.18
C PHE A 742 12.85 15.72 -18.49
N LYS A 743 13.52 15.50 -19.63
CA LYS A 743 12.96 15.76 -20.95
C LYS A 743 12.17 14.55 -21.44
N MET A 744 10.84 14.64 -21.34
CA MET A 744 9.94 13.76 -22.10
C MET A 744 9.91 14.17 -23.58
N SER A 745 9.91 13.20 -24.49
CA SER A 745 9.50 13.44 -25.89
C SER A 745 7.97 13.39 -26.00
N PRO A 746 7.31 14.23 -26.84
CA PRO A 746 7.87 14.89 -28.03
C PRO A 746 7.60 16.41 -28.18
N HIS A 747 8.34 17.03 -29.11
CA HIS A 747 7.93 18.15 -30.00
C HIS A 747 7.29 19.46 -29.47
N ILE A 748 7.49 19.89 -28.22
CA ILE A 748 7.25 21.30 -27.87
C ILE A 748 8.36 22.20 -28.43
N ASN A 749 8.20 22.66 -29.68
CA ASN A 749 9.05 23.72 -30.24
C ASN A 749 8.52 25.08 -29.74
N LEU A 750 8.95 25.50 -28.54
CA LEU A 750 8.70 26.80 -27.93
C LEU A 750 9.39 27.94 -28.71
N LYS A 751 8.90 28.20 -29.92
CA LYS A 751 9.24 29.33 -30.81
C LYS A 751 8.56 30.65 -30.40
N LEU A 752 8.14 30.76 -29.14
CA LEU A 752 7.65 32.02 -28.58
C LEU A 752 8.82 32.77 -27.93
N ASP A 753 8.92 34.06 -28.28
CA ASP A 753 9.60 35.07 -27.46
C ASP A 753 8.63 35.45 -26.34
N ILE A 754 8.50 34.56 -25.35
CA ILE A 754 7.72 34.83 -24.14
C ILE A 754 8.51 35.83 -23.32
N ASP A 755 7.94 36.99 -23.04
CA ASP A 755 8.49 37.93 -22.06
C ASP A 755 8.69 37.21 -20.73
N LEU A 756 9.94 37.15 -20.28
CA LEU A 756 10.39 36.21 -19.26
C LEU A 756 9.65 36.41 -17.93
N CYS A 757 8.84 35.43 -17.53
CA CYS A 757 8.35 35.34 -16.15
C CYS A 757 9.57 35.38 -15.20
N PRO A 758 9.70 36.38 -14.32
CA PRO A 758 10.98 36.71 -13.66
C PRO A 758 11.49 35.65 -12.66
N TRP A 759 10.74 34.57 -12.47
CA TRP A 759 11.06 33.45 -11.58
C TRP A 759 11.32 32.13 -12.31
N PHE A 760 11.16 32.06 -13.63
CA PHE A 760 11.32 30.83 -14.41
C PHE A 760 12.13 31.05 -15.69
N THR A 761 13.08 30.15 -15.94
CA THR A 761 13.81 30.09 -17.21
C THR A 761 12.96 29.46 -18.33
N LYS A 762 13.33 29.73 -19.58
CA LYS A 762 12.69 29.10 -20.76
C LYS A 762 12.81 27.57 -20.77
N GLU A 763 13.88 27.02 -20.17
CA GLU A 763 14.07 25.57 -20.04
C GLU A 763 13.13 24.95 -18.99
N GLU A 764 12.94 25.61 -17.85
CA GLU A 764 11.98 25.18 -16.82
C GLU A 764 10.54 25.23 -17.33
N LEU A 765 10.15 26.30 -18.05
CA LEU A 765 8.82 26.39 -18.68
C LEU A 765 8.61 25.27 -19.71
N PHE A 766 9.64 24.91 -20.48
CA PHE A 766 9.58 23.75 -21.37
C PHE A 766 9.38 22.43 -20.60
N ILE A 767 10.10 22.22 -19.49
CA ILE A 767 9.97 21.02 -18.64
C ILE A 767 8.55 20.94 -18.06
N TRP A 768 8.06 22.02 -17.45
CA TRP A 768 6.69 22.13 -16.95
C TRP A 768 5.67 21.85 -18.05
N GLY A 769 5.84 22.43 -19.24
CA GLY A 769 4.96 22.22 -20.38
C GLY A 769 4.90 20.75 -20.82
N SER A 770 6.05 20.08 -20.88
CA SER A 770 6.09 18.65 -21.25
C SER A 770 5.34 17.75 -20.28
N LYS A 771 5.37 18.05 -18.97
CA LYS A 771 4.69 17.26 -17.93
C LYS A 771 3.23 17.64 -17.73
N LEU A 772 2.87 18.91 -17.92
CA LEU A 772 1.47 19.34 -18.01
C LEU A 772 0.79 18.71 -19.22
N LEU A 773 1.46 18.64 -20.37
CA LEU A 773 0.97 17.92 -21.55
C LEU A 773 0.83 16.41 -21.28
N TRP A 774 1.84 15.77 -20.67
CA TRP A 774 1.74 14.37 -20.22
C TRP A 774 0.53 14.15 -19.30
N SER A 775 0.30 15.08 -18.37
CA SER A 775 -0.82 15.07 -17.42
C SER A 775 -2.18 15.18 -18.11
N LEU A 776 -2.34 16.12 -19.06
CA LEU A 776 -3.59 16.29 -19.82
C LEU A 776 -3.90 15.05 -20.66
N ASN A 777 -2.90 14.51 -21.37
CA ASN A 777 -3.02 13.24 -22.11
C ASN A 777 -3.37 12.06 -21.19
N HIS A 778 -2.90 12.06 -19.94
CA HIS A 778 -3.25 11.04 -18.95
C HIS A 778 -4.75 11.06 -18.61
N TYR A 779 -5.37 12.24 -18.58
CA TYR A 779 -6.78 12.41 -18.29
C TYR A 779 -7.72 12.12 -19.46
N GLU A 780 -7.23 11.99 -20.69
CA GLU A 780 -8.06 11.58 -21.85
C GLU A 780 -8.58 10.14 -21.72
N SER A 781 -7.89 9.28 -20.95
CA SER A 781 -8.39 7.94 -20.63
C SER A 781 -9.64 8.02 -19.74
N TYR A 782 -10.76 7.50 -20.26
CA TYR A 782 -12.04 7.41 -19.55
C TYR A 782 -12.02 6.46 -18.33
N ASP A 783 -10.97 5.65 -18.18
CA ASP A 783 -10.79 4.76 -17.03
C ASP A 783 -10.33 5.48 -15.76
N LYS A 784 -9.83 6.70 -15.91
CA LYS A 784 -9.32 7.54 -14.83
C LYS A 784 -10.36 8.59 -14.45
N PRO A 785 -10.49 8.95 -13.16
CA PRO A 785 -11.30 10.09 -12.77
C PRO A 785 -10.64 11.42 -13.14
N LEU A 786 -11.45 12.46 -13.32
CA LEU A 786 -11.00 13.83 -13.59
C LEU A 786 -10.69 14.55 -12.27
N VAL A 787 -9.50 14.31 -11.74
CA VAL A 787 -8.98 14.99 -10.54
C VAL A 787 -7.83 15.91 -10.92
N VAL A 788 -8.17 16.98 -11.62
CA VAL A 788 -7.20 17.89 -12.24
C VAL A 788 -6.67 19.00 -11.30
N TRP A 789 -6.78 18.83 -9.98
CA TRP A 789 -6.42 19.87 -8.99
C TRP A 789 -4.97 20.36 -9.13
N ASP A 790 -4.02 19.44 -9.20
CA ASP A 790 -2.59 19.72 -9.28
C ASP A 790 -2.22 20.43 -10.59
N ALA A 791 -2.80 19.99 -11.71
CA ALA A 791 -2.67 20.63 -13.01
C ALA A 791 -3.32 22.03 -13.02
N LEU A 792 -4.52 22.19 -12.46
CA LEU A 792 -5.20 23.49 -12.37
C LEU A 792 -4.45 24.47 -11.47
N ALA A 793 -3.95 24.02 -10.32
CA ALA A 793 -3.18 24.85 -9.41
C ALA A 793 -1.86 25.31 -10.05
N ALA A 794 -1.16 24.44 -10.78
CA ALA A 794 0.02 24.83 -11.56
C ALA A 794 -0.31 25.85 -12.66
N LEU A 795 -1.38 25.61 -13.44
CA LEU A 795 -1.80 26.53 -14.52
C LEU A 795 -2.29 27.89 -13.98
N LEU A 796 -3.04 27.91 -12.88
CA LEU A 796 -3.48 29.13 -12.21
C LEU A 796 -2.31 29.96 -11.68
N ALA A 797 -1.25 29.29 -11.26
CA ALA A 797 -0.02 29.92 -10.84
C ALA A 797 0.74 30.54 -12.02
N PHE A 798 0.92 29.80 -13.12
CA PHE A 798 1.50 30.35 -14.36
C PHE A 798 0.66 31.48 -14.97
N LYS A 799 -0.66 31.51 -14.79
CA LYS A 799 -1.52 32.60 -15.30
C LYS A 799 -1.12 33.98 -14.75
N GLN A 800 -0.45 34.03 -13.59
CA GLN A 800 0.01 35.28 -12.99
C GLN A 800 1.26 35.86 -13.67
N CYS A 801 2.00 35.08 -14.48
CA CYS A 801 3.25 35.56 -15.10
C CYS A 801 3.54 35.08 -16.53
N ALA A 802 2.76 34.15 -17.09
CA ALA A 802 3.01 33.55 -18.40
C ALA A 802 1.70 33.03 -19.06
N THR A 803 0.76 33.91 -19.35
CA THR A 803 -0.55 33.49 -19.92
C THR A 803 -0.43 32.95 -21.34
N GLU A 804 0.47 33.49 -22.18
CA GLU A 804 0.74 32.98 -23.54
C GLU A 804 1.24 31.53 -23.54
N PHE A 805 2.04 31.16 -22.53
CA PHE A 805 2.51 29.78 -22.34
C PHE A 805 1.34 28.82 -22.10
N ILE A 806 0.31 29.25 -21.35
CA ILE A 806 -0.89 28.44 -21.08
C ILE A 806 -1.71 28.27 -22.36
N GLU A 807 -1.92 29.35 -23.12
CA GLU A 807 -2.64 29.27 -24.39
C GLU A 807 -1.92 28.34 -25.37
N TYR A 808 -0.61 28.52 -25.55
CA TYR A 808 0.22 27.65 -26.38
C TYR A 808 0.17 26.19 -25.92
N LEU A 809 0.21 25.92 -24.60
CA LEU A 809 0.11 24.58 -24.04
C LEU A 809 -1.24 23.93 -24.38
N ILE A 810 -2.35 24.62 -24.14
CA ILE A 810 -3.70 24.09 -24.40
C ILE A 810 -3.90 23.84 -25.89
N LEU A 811 -3.48 24.78 -26.76
CA LEU A 811 -3.57 24.62 -28.22
C LEU A 811 -2.66 23.49 -28.72
N SER A 812 -1.45 23.34 -28.17
CA SER A 812 -0.54 22.23 -28.52
C SER A 812 -1.06 20.87 -28.06
N TRP A 813 -1.70 20.81 -26.89
CA TRP A 813 -2.39 19.61 -26.41
C TRP A 813 -3.50 19.20 -27.38
N LEU A 814 -4.40 20.12 -27.74
CA LEU A 814 -5.49 19.84 -28.67
C LEU A 814 -4.96 19.43 -30.06
N ALA A 815 -3.98 20.16 -30.61
CA ALA A 815 -3.37 19.85 -31.92
C ALA A 815 -2.74 18.45 -31.96
N SER A 816 -2.23 17.95 -30.84
CA SER A 816 -1.67 16.60 -30.74
C SER A 816 -2.69 15.48 -30.95
N SER A 817 -4.00 15.79 -30.88
CA SER A 817 -5.10 14.82 -31.06
C SER A 817 -5.73 14.82 -32.45
N THR A 818 -5.57 15.89 -33.25
CA THR A 818 -6.26 16.06 -34.55
C THR A 818 -5.34 16.23 -35.76
N ASN A 819 -4.03 16.41 -35.58
CA ASN A 819 -3.03 16.75 -36.61
C ASN A 819 -3.23 18.12 -37.30
N ASP A 820 -4.28 18.87 -36.99
CA ASP A 820 -4.61 20.16 -37.61
C ASP A 820 -4.14 21.37 -36.78
N THR A 821 -3.83 22.47 -37.47
CA THR A 821 -3.50 23.76 -36.84
C THR A 821 -4.78 24.54 -36.50
N PHE A 822 -5.16 24.55 -35.22
CA PHE A 822 -6.34 25.25 -34.71
C PHE A 822 -6.22 26.78 -34.73
N SER A 823 -6.52 27.41 -35.87
CA SER A 823 -6.83 28.85 -35.94
C SER A 823 -8.30 29.15 -35.62
N ASP A 824 -9.22 28.22 -35.91
CA ASP A 824 -10.66 28.32 -35.64
C ASP A 824 -11.16 27.10 -34.84
N LEU A 825 -10.86 27.07 -33.55
CA LEU A 825 -11.23 25.96 -32.66
C LEU A 825 -12.75 25.71 -32.53
N PRO A 826 -13.64 26.74 -32.46
CA PRO A 826 -15.10 26.54 -32.40
C PRO A 826 -15.68 25.66 -33.52
N GLY A 827 -15.15 25.76 -34.75
CA GLY A 827 -15.63 24.96 -35.89
C GLY A 827 -15.34 23.45 -35.81
N HIS A 828 -14.42 23.04 -34.92
CA HIS A 828 -13.88 21.67 -34.89
C HIS A 828 -14.32 20.84 -33.66
N MET A 829 -15.25 21.36 -32.84
CA MET A 829 -15.69 20.72 -31.58
C MET A 829 -16.28 19.30 -31.77
N SER A 830 -16.88 19.01 -32.92
CA SER A 830 -17.44 17.69 -33.25
C SER A 830 -16.37 16.59 -33.40
N LEU A 831 -15.14 16.96 -33.75
CA LEU A 831 -14.00 16.04 -33.88
C LEU A 831 -13.37 15.67 -32.54
N LEU A 832 -13.67 16.41 -31.47
CA LEU A 832 -13.10 16.17 -30.15
C LEU A 832 -13.94 15.17 -29.35
N SER A 833 -13.25 14.39 -28.52
CA SER A 833 -13.90 13.49 -27.58
C SER A 833 -14.67 14.25 -26.51
N SER A 834 -15.76 13.67 -26.02
CA SER A 834 -16.53 14.28 -24.93
C SER A 834 -15.65 14.51 -23.71
N ARG A 835 -14.61 13.67 -23.54
CA ARG A 835 -13.60 13.79 -22.50
C ARG A 835 -12.70 15.02 -22.67
N GLN A 836 -12.23 15.30 -23.89
CA GLN A 836 -11.48 16.50 -24.21
C GLN A 836 -12.34 17.76 -24.08
N LEU A 837 -13.58 17.75 -24.59
CA LEU A 837 -14.54 18.84 -24.42
C LEU A 837 -14.80 19.15 -22.93
N GLN A 838 -14.96 18.10 -22.10
CA GLN A 838 -15.10 18.23 -20.64
C GLN A 838 -13.84 18.84 -19.98
N LEU A 839 -12.64 18.43 -20.38
CA LEU A 839 -11.37 19.01 -19.93
C LEU A 839 -11.22 20.49 -20.36
N ILE A 840 -11.51 20.82 -21.63
CA ILE A 840 -11.53 22.20 -22.14
C ILE A 840 -12.48 23.05 -21.29
N ASN A 841 -13.69 22.57 -21.01
CA ASN A 841 -14.65 23.33 -20.20
C ASN A 841 -14.14 23.61 -18.78
N VAL A 842 -13.39 22.69 -18.18
CA VAL A 842 -12.74 22.91 -16.88
C VAL A 842 -11.62 23.95 -17.01
N LEU A 843 -10.74 23.83 -18.00
CA LEU A 843 -9.64 24.76 -18.26
C LEU A 843 -10.14 26.19 -18.58
N CYS A 844 -11.13 26.33 -19.45
CA CYS A 844 -11.76 27.61 -19.77
C CYS A 844 -12.41 28.24 -18.52
N ARG A 845 -13.23 27.48 -17.77
CA ARG A 845 -13.94 28.02 -16.59
C ARG A 845 -13.01 28.36 -15.44
N ARG A 846 -11.91 27.63 -15.26
CA ARG A 846 -11.06 27.71 -14.05
C ARG A 846 -9.74 28.42 -14.27
N VAL A 847 -9.12 28.27 -15.43
CA VAL A 847 -7.88 28.98 -15.78
C VAL A 847 -8.22 30.24 -16.58
N MET A 848 -8.79 30.13 -17.78
CA MET A 848 -8.83 31.27 -18.72
C MET A 848 -9.84 32.36 -18.31
N VAL A 849 -11.12 32.03 -18.13
CA VAL A 849 -12.24 32.98 -17.93
C VAL A 849 -12.43 33.40 -16.45
N SER A 850 -11.50 33.02 -15.55
CA SER A 850 -11.66 33.17 -14.10
C SER A 850 -11.85 34.63 -13.62
N SER A 851 -13.10 35.06 -13.42
CA SER A 851 -13.45 36.48 -13.18
C SER A 851 -13.00 36.99 -11.79
N GLY A 852 -11.80 37.57 -11.72
CA GLY A 852 -11.14 38.01 -10.48
C GLY A 852 -11.54 39.39 -9.94
N ARG A 853 -12.64 40.03 -10.40
CA ARG A 853 -13.04 41.36 -9.89
C ARG A 853 -13.78 41.29 -8.56
N LYS A 854 -13.04 41.25 -7.45
CA LYS A 854 -13.50 41.78 -6.15
C LYS A 854 -12.75 43.07 -5.82
N VAL A 855 -13.43 44.20 -5.97
CA VAL A 855 -12.94 45.51 -5.54
C VAL A 855 -12.93 45.56 -4.01
N ALA A 856 -11.82 45.17 -3.40
CA ALA A 856 -11.53 45.49 -2.01
C ALA A 856 -10.96 46.91 -1.95
N LYS A 857 -11.80 47.89 -1.57
CA LYS A 857 -11.30 49.23 -1.21
C LYS A 857 -10.45 49.12 0.06
N GLY A 858 -9.21 49.60 0.00
CA GLY A 858 -8.43 49.94 1.19
C GLY A 858 -7.21 49.06 1.50
N SER A 859 -6.16 49.17 0.70
CA SER A 859 -4.77 49.19 1.21
C SER A 859 -3.84 49.75 0.13
N SER A 860 -3.00 50.72 0.49
CA SER A 860 -2.10 51.42 -0.44
C SER A 860 -0.66 50.99 -0.22
N MET A 861 -0.08 50.24 -1.18
CA MET A 861 1.30 50.41 -1.70
C MET A 861 1.72 49.21 -2.58
N LEU A 862 1.55 49.34 -3.90
CA LEU A 862 2.58 49.11 -4.93
C LEU A 862 1.95 49.36 -6.33
N PRO A 863 2.21 50.50 -6.99
CA PRO A 863 1.91 50.66 -8.41
C PRO A 863 3.04 50.04 -9.27
N ASN A 864 2.72 49.69 -10.53
CA ASN A 864 3.64 49.25 -11.60
C ASN A 864 3.89 47.74 -11.76
N LEU A 865 2.86 46.89 -11.72
CA LEU A 865 2.89 45.59 -12.43
C LEU A 865 1.48 45.11 -12.84
N ALA A 866 0.70 46.03 -13.44
CA ALA A 866 -0.67 45.78 -13.89
C ALA A 866 -0.88 46.33 -15.31
N GLU A 867 -0.09 45.84 -16.25
CA GLU A 867 -0.43 45.94 -17.67
C GLU A 867 -1.44 44.84 -18.06
N SER A 868 -2.28 45.17 -19.03
CA SER A 868 -3.60 44.57 -19.18
C SER A 868 -3.62 43.26 -19.96
N TYR A 869 -4.29 42.24 -19.41
CA TYR A 869 -4.85 41.17 -20.23
C TYR A 869 -5.93 41.76 -21.16
N ASP A 870 -5.87 41.51 -22.48
CA ASP A 870 -6.82 42.10 -23.44
C ASP A 870 -8.19 41.43 -23.30
N VAL A 871 -9.25 42.23 -23.29
CA VAL A 871 -10.64 41.78 -23.09
C VAL A 871 -11.07 40.79 -24.19
N LYS A 872 -10.46 40.90 -25.38
CA LYS A 872 -10.70 40.04 -26.54
C LYS A 872 -10.31 38.58 -26.29
N ASP A 873 -9.28 38.31 -25.47
CA ASP A 873 -8.85 36.95 -25.20
C ASP A 873 -9.83 36.24 -24.24
N GLU A 874 -10.37 36.96 -23.25
CA GLU A 874 -11.45 36.41 -22.42
C GLU A 874 -12.70 36.08 -23.26
N GLU A 875 -13.07 36.92 -24.24
CA GLU A 875 -14.17 36.67 -25.18
C GLU A 875 -13.91 35.43 -26.07
N LYS A 876 -12.69 35.26 -26.59
CA LYS A 876 -12.27 34.08 -27.37
C LYS A 876 -12.45 32.79 -26.56
N TRP A 877 -11.94 32.75 -25.32
CA TRP A 877 -12.04 31.58 -24.45
C TRP A 877 -13.47 31.32 -23.95
N LEU A 878 -14.29 32.36 -23.81
CA LEU A 878 -15.72 32.23 -23.54
C LEU A 878 -16.49 31.61 -24.73
N ASN A 879 -16.20 32.02 -25.96
CA ASN A 879 -16.79 31.44 -27.16
C ASN A 879 -16.43 29.95 -27.35
N ILE A 880 -15.18 29.58 -27.05
CA ILE A 880 -14.71 28.18 -27.01
C ILE A 880 -15.53 27.37 -25.98
N LEU A 881 -15.68 27.89 -24.75
CA LEU A 881 -16.48 27.26 -23.69
C LEU A 881 -17.95 27.06 -24.10
N LEU A 882 -18.59 28.09 -24.65
CA LEU A 882 -19.99 28.02 -25.09
C LEU A 882 -20.18 27.01 -26.23
N SER A 883 -19.25 26.94 -27.18
CA SER A 883 -19.29 26.00 -28.30
C SER A 883 -19.14 24.54 -27.83
N SER A 884 -18.20 24.28 -26.91
CA SER A 884 -17.99 22.97 -26.29
C SER A 884 -19.17 22.52 -25.43
N GLU A 885 -19.77 23.42 -24.64
CA GLU A 885 -20.97 23.08 -23.85
C GLU A 885 -22.22 22.88 -24.70
N LYS A 886 -22.33 23.55 -25.85
CA LYS A 886 -23.37 23.27 -26.86
C LYS A 886 -23.19 21.86 -27.45
N GLU A 887 -21.99 21.51 -27.90
CA GLU A 887 -21.66 20.18 -28.45
C GLU A 887 -21.96 19.05 -27.43
N LEU A 888 -21.54 19.19 -26.18
CA LEU A 888 -21.85 18.22 -25.13
C LEU A 888 -23.36 18.11 -24.82
N ARG A 889 -24.11 19.22 -24.90
CA ARG A 889 -25.57 19.22 -24.73
C ARG A 889 -26.27 18.50 -25.88
N GLU A 890 -25.86 18.76 -27.12
CA GLU A 890 -26.39 18.07 -28.30
C GLU A 890 -26.11 16.56 -28.24
N ARG A 891 -24.91 16.14 -27.79
CA ARG A 891 -24.61 14.72 -27.54
C ARG A 891 -25.55 14.10 -26.51
N LEU A 892 -25.75 14.75 -25.36
CA LEU A 892 -26.65 14.28 -24.30
C LEU A 892 -28.11 14.15 -24.77
N VAL A 893 -28.61 15.15 -25.51
CA VAL A 893 -29.98 15.11 -26.06
C VAL A 893 -30.10 14.02 -27.13
N GLY A 894 -29.14 13.92 -28.05
CA GLY A 894 -29.11 12.88 -29.08
C GLY A 894 -29.12 11.46 -28.49
N PHE A 895 -28.31 11.21 -27.46
CA PHE A 895 -28.34 9.95 -26.71
C PHE A 895 -29.71 9.67 -26.09
N SER A 896 -30.35 10.69 -25.52
CA SER A 896 -31.64 10.55 -24.83
C SER A 896 -32.78 10.24 -25.81
N LEU A 897 -32.91 11.03 -26.88
CA LEU A 897 -33.94 10.83 -27.91
C LEU A 897 -33.75 9.50 -28.64
N SER A 898 -32.52 9.17 -29.06
CA SER A 898 -32.22 7.89 -29.73
C SER A 898 -32.49 6.68 -28.82
N THR A 899 -32.27 6.81 -27.51
CA THR A 899 -32.61 5.77 -26.52
C THR A 899 -34.12 5.54 -26.47
N VAL A 900 -34.95 6.59 -26.41
CA VAL A 900 -36.43 6.47 -26.43
C VAL A 900 -36.92 5.84 -27.74
N LEU A 901 -36.44 6.30 -28.88
CA LEU A 901 -36.81 5.74 -30.19
C LEU A 901 -36.45 4.25 -30.31
N THR A 902 -35.34 3.84 -29.69
CA THR A 902 -34.97 2.41 -29.60
C THR A 902 -35.94 1.62 -28.74
N HIS A 903 -36.32 2.11 -27.55
CA HIS A 903 -37.29 1.42 -26.67
C HIS A 903 -38.68 1.30 -27.31
N LEU A 904 -39.13 2.32 -28.05
CA LEU A 904 -40.38 2.27 -28.82
C LEU A 904 -40.35 1.27 -29.98
N SER A 905 -39.16 0.98 -30.52
CA SER A 905 -38.95 0.01 -31.60
C SER A 905 -38.76 -1.42 -31.09
N HIS A 906 -38.13 -1.56 -29.92
CA HIS A 906 -37.80 -2.82 -29.27
C HIS A 906 -38.04 -2.71 -27.74
N PRO A 907 -39.20 -3.19 -27.25
CA PRO A 907 -39.45 -3.27 -25.81
C PRO A 907 -38.40 -4.13 -25.12
N ALA A 908 -37.86 -3.65 -24.00
CA ALA A 908 -36.92 -4.42 -23.18
C ALA A 908 -37.66 -5.48 -22.34
N PRO A 909 -37.04 -6.64 -22.05
CA PRO A 909 -37.61 -7.62 -21.12
C PRO A 909 -37.68 -7.05 -19.68
N GLU A 910 -38.66 -7.51 -18.91
CA GLU A 910 -39.05 -6.91 -17.61
C GLU A 910 -37.98 -6.98 -16.50
N ASP A 911 -36.95 -7.83 -16.64
CA ASP A 911 -35.91 -8.10 -15.64
C ASP A 911 -34.65 -7.19 -15.70
N GLU A 912 -34.62 -6.14 -16.53
CA GLU A 912 -33.42 -5.28 -16.72
C GLU A 912 -33.19 -4.22 -15.61
N SER A 913 -33.24 -4.64 -14.33
CA SER A 913 -32.94 -3.75 -13.20
C SER A 913 -31.50 -3.21 -13.26
N GLY A 914 -31.34 -1.88 -13.40
CA GLY A 914 -30.04 -1.20 -13.33
C GLY A 914 -29.62 -0.43 -14.58
N ARG A 915 -30.39 -0.50 -15.67
CA ARG A 915 -30.12 0.33 -16.86
C ARG A 915 -30.52 1.79 -16.66
N TRP A 916 -29.77 2.67 -17.30
CA TRP A 916 -30.05 4.10 -17.42
C TRP A 916 -31.23 4.32 -18.38
N ASN A 917 -32.26 5.01 -17.89
CA ASN A 917 -33.39 5.50 -18.66
C ASN A 917 -33.35 7.04 -18.71
N PRO A 918 -33.60 7.66 -19.88
CA PRO A 918 -33.64 9.12 -20.00
C PRO A 918 -34.91 9.70 -19.37
N VAL A 919 -34.76 10.84 -18.69
CA VAL A 919 -35.85 11.58 -18.05
C VAL A 919 -35.85 13.02 -18.58
N GLY A 920 -37.03 13.66 -18.65
CA GLY A 920 -37.17 15.05 -19.13
C GLY A 920 -37.18 15.20 -20.65
N ILE A 921 -37.65 14.17 -21.37
CA ILE A 921 -37.69 14.13 -22.84
C ILE A 921 -38.48 15.32 -23.42
N ALA A 922 -39.61 15.68 -22.82
CA ALA A 922 -40.40 16.85 -23.22
C ALA A 922 -39.58 18.15 -23.19
N GLN A 923 -38.83 18.39 -22.10
CA GLN A 923 -37.97 19.56 -21.93
C GLN A 923 -36.80 19.56 -22.93
N MET A 924 -36.23 18.39 -23.24
CA MET A 924 -35.20 18.25 -24.27
C MET A 924 -35.72 18.55 -25.67
N VAL A 925 -36.90 18.02 -26.04
CA VAL A 925 -37.55 18.30 -27.33
C VAL A 925 -37.83 19.79 -27.46
N GLU A 926 -38.38 20.43 -26.43
CA GLU A 926 -38.64 21.87 -26.44
C GLU A 926 -37.34 22.69 -26.56
N TRP A 927 -36.24 22.27 -25.90
CA TRP A 927 -34.92 22.89 -26.10
C TRP A 927 -34.44 22.83 -27.56
N VAL A 928 -34.59 21.69 -28.24
CA VAL A 928 -34.26 21.56 -29.68
C VAL A 928 -35.14 22.49 -30.52
N MET A 929 -36.45 22.50 -30.26
CA MET A 929 -37.41 23.33 -31.01
C MET A 929 -37.16 24.83 -30.88
N GLN A 930 -36.69 25.31 -29.72
CA GLN A 930 -36.29 26.70 -29.51
C GLN A 930 -34.94 27.07 -30.16
N ASN A 931 -34.17 26.09 -30.62
CA ASN A 931 -32.82 26.26 -31.15
C ASN A 931 -32.64 25.69 -32.56
N GLN A 932 -33.73 25.50 -33.32
CA GLN A 932 -33.74 24.82 -34.63
C GLN A 932 -32.66 25.27 -35.62
N ASP A 933 -32.44 26.58 -35.74
CA ASP A 933 -31.44 27.18 -36.65
C ASP A 933 -29.99 26.95 -36.19
N ASN A 934 -29.80 26.62 -34.91
CA ASN A 934 -28.51 26.50 -34.25
C ASN A 934 -28.08 25.06 -33.98
N VAL A 935 -29.03 24.13 -33.75
CA VAL A 935 -28.72 22.70 -33.55
C VAL A 935 -28.60 21.96 -34.87
N GLN A 936 -27.94 20.80 -34.88
CA GLN A 936 -27.80 20.00 -36.10
C GLN A 936 -29.13 19.41 -36.59
N HIS A 937 -29.22 19.27 -37.92
CA HIS A 937 -30.42 18.82 -38.63
C HIS A 937 -30.94 17.44 -38.17
N GLU A 938 -30.06 16.48 -37.91
CA GLU A 938 -30.43 15.15 -37.39
C GLU A 938 -31.14 15.23 -36.03
N LEU A 939 -30.73 16.16 -35.16
CA LEU A 939 -31.35 16.36 -33.86
C LEU A 939 -32.76 16.98 -33.99
N ASN A 940 -32.93 17.88 -34.95
CA ASN A 940 -34.25 18.42 -35.33
C ASN A 940 -35.20 17.32 -35.83
N LEU A 941 -34.69 16.40 -36.67
CA LEU A 941 -35.48 15.26 -37.18
C LEU A 941 -35.92 14.32 -36.04
N MET A 942 -34.99 13.90 -35.17
CA MET A 942 -35.32 13.04 -34.01
C MET A 942 -36.30 13.73 -33.04
N ALA A 943 -36.13 15.03 -32.76
CA ALA A 943 -37.05 15.75 -31.87
C ALA A 943 -38.46 15.88 -32.46
N ALA A 944 -38.58 16.07 -33.78
CA ALA A 944 -39.87 16.09 -34.46
C ALA A 944 -40.55 14.70 -34.45
N GLU A 945 -39.79 13.62 -34.65
CA GLU A 945 -40.30 12.24 -34.55
C GLU A 945 -40.78 11.91 -33.14
N VAL A 946 -39.98 12.22 -32.11
CA VAL A 946 -40.34 12.04 -30.70
C VAL A 946 -41.58 12.87 -30.33
N ARG A 947 -41.68 14.13 -30.77
CA ARG A 947 -42.89 14.95 -30.57
C ARG A 947 -44.13 14.35 -31.23
N GLY A 948 -43.98 13.76 -32.42
CA GLY A 948 -45.06 13.05 -33.12
C GLY A 948 -45.50 11.74 -32.44
N LEU A 949 -44.73 11.24 -31.47
CA LEU A 949 -44.97 10.00 -30.74
C LEU A 949 -45.32 10.21 -29.26
N ALA A 950 -45.55 11.46 -28.82
CA ALA A 950 -45.75 11.83 -27.41
C ALA A 950 -46.75 10.95 -26.63
N GLU A 951 -47.92 10.65 -27.22
CA GLU A 951 -48.94 9.78 -26.61
C GLU A 951 -48.40 8.37 -26.33
N ARG A 952 -47.61 7.80 -27.26
CA ARG A 952 -46.97 6.47 -27.11
C ARG A 952 -45.74 6.48 -26.20
N ILE A 953 -45.11 7.64 -26.00
CA ILE A 953 -43.96 7.77 -25.09
C ILE A 953 -44.43 7.80 -23.64
N SER A 954 -45.61 8.36 -23.38
CA SER A 954 -46.21 8.40 -22.03
C SER A 954 -46.41 7.01 -21.41
N ASP A 955 -46.55 5.96 -22.22
CA ASP A 955 -46.62 4.57 -21.79
C ASP A 955 -45.24 3.95 -21.43
N VAL A 956 -44.13 4.62 -21.78
CA VAL A 956 -42.74 4.09 -21.70
C VAL A 956 -41.83 4.93 -20.80
N CYS A 957 -42.02 6.26 -20.78
CA CYS A 957 -41.25 7.21 -19.99
C CYS A 957 -42.15 8.37 -19.50
N ASP A 958 -41.79 9.02 -18.39
CA ASP A 958 -42.42 10.27 -17.94
C ASP A 958 -42.28 11.38 -19.02
N TYR A 959 -43.35 11.62 -19.78
CA TYR A 959 -43.47 12.69 -20.75
C TYR A 959 -44.42 13.78 -20.24
N THR A 960 -43.87 14.69 -19.43
CA THR A 960 -44.62 15.81 -18.81
C THR A 960 -44.18 17.13 -19.43
N GLU A 961 -45.06 17.81 -20.18
CA GLU A 961 -44.72 19.11 -20.79
C GLU A 961 -44.85 20.29 -19.81
N GLU A 962 -45.85 20.28 -18.91
CA GLU A 962 -46.09 21.38 -17.95
C GLU A 962 -45.44 21.15 -16.58
N GLU A 963 -44.45 21.97 -16.25
CA GLU A 963 -43.78 21.97 -14.94
C GLU A 963 -44.43 22.96 -13.97
N HIS A 964 -44.43 22.63 -12.68
CA HIS A 964 -45.14 23.38 -11.65
C HIS A 964 -44.20 23.84 -10.52
N CYS A 965 -44.45 25.04 -9.98
CA CYS A 965 -43.63 25.61 -8.90
C CYS A 965 -43.87 24.92 -7.54
N CYS A 966 -42.83 24.35 -6.93
CA CYS A 966 -42.93 23.74 -5.60
C CYS A 966 -43.23 24.72 -4.44
N TYR A 967 -43.20 26.04 -4.68
CA TYR A 967 -43.53 27.07 -3.67
C TYR A 967 -44.93 27.66 -3.83
N CYS A 968 -45.39 27.91 -5.05
CA CYS A 968 -46.69 28.55 -5.32
C CYS A 968 -47.60 27.80 -6.32
N SER A 969 -47.24 26.60 -6.74
CA SER A 969 -47.95 25.76 -7.73
C SER A 969 -48.16 26.35 -9.13
N ALA A 970 -47.82 27.63 -9.38
CA ALA A 970 -47.92 28.25 -10.70
C ALA A 970 -47.05 27.55 -11.76
N SER A 971 -47.54 27.50 -13.00
CA SER A 971 -46.81 26.90 -14.14
C SER A 971 -45.43 27.56 -14.36
N ILE A 972 -44.46 26.75 -14.77
CA ILE A 972 -43.10 27.14 -15.12
C ILE A 972 -42.90 26.88 -16.62
N PRO A 973 -42.75 27.91 -17.47
CA PRO A 973 -42.41 27.73 -18.88
C PRO A 973 -40.95 27.27 -19.06
N PHE A 974 -40.67 26.65 -20.19
CA PHE A 974 -39.30 26.33 -20.60
C PHE A 974 -38.67 27.55 -21.31
N GLU A 975 -37.93 28.37 -20.56
CA GLU A 975 -37.22 29.56 -21.08
C GLU A 975 -35.70 29.33 -21.26
N SER A 976 -35.14 28.35 -20.55
CA SER A 976 -33.69 28.08 -20.50
C SER A 976 -33.46 26.68 -19.94
N PRO A 977 -32.40 25.95 -20.37
CA PRO A 977 -32.07 24.62 -19.85
C PRO A 977 -31.40 24.62 -18.46
N GLU A 978 -31.10 25.78 -17.85
CA GLU A 978 -30.34 25.86 -16.57
C GLU A 978 -31.12 26.51 -15.42
N VAL A 979 -31.95 27.50 -15.73
CA VAL A 979 -32.71 28.28 -14.75
C VAL A 979 -34.16 28.36 -15.23
N ALA A 980 -35.11 28.32 -14.31
CA ALA A 980 -36.52 28.54 -14.61
C ALA A 980 -37.14 29.55 -13.63
N PHE A 981 -38.19 30.23 -14.07
CA PHE A 981 -38.99 31.13 -13.24
C PHE A 981 -40.45 30.73 -13.36
N CYS A 982 -41.19 30.70 -12.25
CA CYS A 982 -42.64 30.54 -12.33
C CYS A 982 -43.28 31.81 -12.93
N LYS A 983 -44.42 31.66 -13.62
CA LYS A 983 -45.18 32.83 -14.12
C LYS A 983 -45.58 33.77 -12.97
N GLY A 984 -45.96 33.17 -11.83
CA GLY A 984 -46.38 33.84 -10.61
C GLY A 984 -47.80 34.40 -10.68
N ASP A 985 -48.49 34.47 -9.54
CA ASP A 985 -49.86 34.98 -9.47
C ASP A 985 -49.89 36.52 -9.41
N GLY A 986 -51.02 37.09 -9.87
CA GLY A 986 -51.11 38.45 -10.38
C GLY A 986 -50.77 39.64 -9.46
N GLU A 987 -50.66 40.79 -10.12
CA GLU A 987 -50.44 42.16 -9.61
C GLU A 987 -49.15 42.46 -8.81
N ALA A 988 -48.50 41.48 -8.18
CA ALA A 988 -47.08 41.57 -7.78
C ALA A 988 -46.41 40.19 -7.56
N PRO A 989 -46.23 39.37 -8.61
CA PRO A 989 -45.64 38.04 -8.46
C PRO A 989 -44.18 38.10 -8.01
N GLN A 990 -43.89 37.58 -6.82
CA GLN A 990 -42.53 37.09 -6.54
C GLN A 990 -42.29 35.85 -7.42
N LYS A 991 -41.60 36.05 -8.56
CA LYS A 991 -41.19 34.95 -9.42
C LYS A 991 -40.13 34.11 -8.70
N HIS A 992 -40.53 32.94 -8.21
CA HIS A 992 -39.61 31.97 -7.63
C HIS A 992 -38.61 31.49 -8.68
N LYS A 993 -37.32 31.56 -8.33
CA LYS A 993 -36.21 31.08 -9.17
C LYS A 993 -35.93 29.61 -8.87
N HIS A 994 -35.99 28.77 -9.90
CA HIS A 994 -35.67 27.36 -9.84
C HIS A 994 -34.39 27.05 -10.62
N THR A 995 -33.66 26.02 -10.19
CA THR A 995 -32.54 25.43 -10.95
C THR A 995 -33.03 24.21 -11.71
N ARG A 996 -32.67 24.07 -12.98
CA ARG A 996 -32.94 22.87 -13.77
C ARG A 996 -31.83 21.85 -13.64
N CYS A 997 -32.17 20.58 -13.83
CA CYS A 997 -31.26 19.46 -13.83
C CYS A 997 -30.36 19.53 -15.08
N ALA A 998 -29.05 19.48 -14.89
CA ALA A 998 -28.06 19.47 -15.96
C ALA A 998 -28.15 18.25 -16.90
N VAL A 999 -28.92 17.22 -16.52
CA VAL A 999 -29.13 15.99 -17.28
C VAL A 999 -30.51 15.98 -17.94
N SER A 1000 -31.60 16.07 -17.18
CA SER A 1000 -32.97 15.99 -17.72
C SER A 1000 -33.56 17.32 -18.19
N MET A 1001 -32.90 18.46 -17.93
CA MET A 1001 -33.43 19.82 -18.10
C MET A 1001 -34.72 20.13 -17.31
N GLN A 1002 -35.29 19.19 -16.56
CA GLN A 1002 -36.44 19.44 -15.68
C GLN A 1002 -36.07 20.32 -14.47
N VAL A 1003 -37.05 21.01 -13.90
CA VAL A 1003 -36.95 21.72 -12.62
C VAL A 1003 -36.55 20.74 -11.51
N CYS A 1004 -35.46 21.03 -10.80
CA CYS A 1004 -35.01 20.18 -9.71
C CYS A 1004 -35.98 20.22 -8.51
N PRO A 1005 -36.17 19.09 -7.79
CA PRO A 1005 -36.86 19.04 -6.52
C PRO A 1005 -36.12 19.81 -5.41
N LEU A 1006 -36.78 19.94 -4.24
CA LEU A 1006 -36.23 20.56 -3.03
C LEU A 1006 -35.26 19.65 -2.24
N THR A 1007 -35.16 18.37 -2.61
CA THR A 1007 -34.26 17.39 -2.00
C THR A 1007 -32.79 17.66 -2.34
N PRO A 1008 -31.82 17.11 -1.58
CA PRO A 1008 -30.40 17.17 -1.93
C PRO A 1008 -30.12 16.68 -3.36
N LEU A 1009 -29.40 17.51 -4.11
CA LEU A 1009 -29.07 17.28 -5.52
C LEU A 1009 -27.58 16.95 -5.66
N TRP A 1010 -27.27 16.18 -6.71
CA TRP A 1010 -25.90 16.09 -7.20
C TRP A 1010 -25.43 17.47 -7.67
N PHE A 1011 -24.18 17.83 -7.34
CA PHE A 1011 -23.60 19.14 -7.59
C PHE A 1011 -22.21 19.01 -8.22
N CYS A 1012 -21.96 19.78 -9.28
CA CYS A 1012 -20.64 19.85 -9.89
C CYS A 1012 -19.82 21.00 -9.30
N MET A 1013 -18.71 20.69 -8.62
CA MET A 1013 -17.81 21.70 -8.06
C MET A 1013 -17.32 22.72 -9.11
N CYS A 1014 -17.04 22.28 -10.35
CA CYS A 1014 -16.48 23.15 -11.38
C CYS A 1014 -17.49 24.15 -11.95
N CYS A 1015 -18.56 23.69 -12.61
CA CYS A 1015 -19.55 24.56 -13.26
C CYS A 1015 -20.72 24.99 -12.37
N ARG A 1016 -20.81 24.49 -11.13
CA ARG A 1016 -21.90 24.75 -10.16
C ARG A 1016 -23.31 24.33 -10.60
N ARG A 1017 -23.43 23.59 -11.71
CA ARG A 1017 -24.69 22.99 -12.14
C ARG A 1017 -25.11 21.88 -11.19
N ARG A 1018 -26.42 21.64 -11.10
CA ARG A 1018 -27.07 20.65 -10.24
C ARG A 1018 -27.74 19.58 -11.09
N ALA A 1019 -27.92 18.38 -10.54
CA ALA A 1019 -28.67 17.32 -11.19
C ALA A 1019 -29.45 16.47 -10.17
N SER A 1020 -30.72 16.19 -10.46
CA SER A 1020 -31.51 15.17 -9.77
C SER A 1020 -31.22 13.76 -10.33
N TYR A 1021 -31.00 13.66 -11.63
CA TYR A 1021 -30.68 12.42 -12.35
C TYR A 1021 -29.22 12.37 -12.80
N LEU A 1022 -28.71 11.18 -13.05
CA LEU A 1022 -27.33 10.95 -13.49
C LEU A 1022 -27.24 10.74 -15.01
N PRO A 1023 -26.20 11.24 -15.70
CA PRO A 1023 -26.01 10.96 -17.13
C PRO A 1023 -25.57 9.51 -17.40
N PRO A 1024 -25.70 9.03 -18.65
CA PRO A 1024 -25.22 7.72 -19.05
C PRO A 1024 -23.69 7.73 -19.22
N ASN A 1025 -23.02 6.64 -18.85
CA ASN A 1025 -21.58 6.48 -19.02
C ASN A 1025 -21.09 6.76 -20.46
N GLN A 1026 -21.89 6.38 -21.47
CA GLN A 1026 -21.60 6.59 -22.90
C GLN A 1026 -21.25 8.04 -23.24
N LEU A 1027 -21.89 9.01 -22.57
CA LEU A 1027 -21.62 10.44 -22.78
C LEU A 1027 -20.14 10.78 -22.54
N HIS A 1028 -19.51 10.12 -21.57
CA HIS A 1028 -18.12 10.35 -21.16
C HIS A 1028 -17.10 9.56 -21.98
N THR A 1029 -17.51 8.43 -22.59
CA THR A 1029 -16.64 7.56 -23.40
C THR A 1029 -16.71 7.84 -24.91
N THR A 1030 -17.53 8.81 -25.33
CA THR A 1030 -17.72 9.17 -26.75
C THR A 1030 -16.45 9.80 -27.34
N VAL A 1031 -15.85 9.12 -28.34
CA VAL A 1031 -14.57 9.51 -28.96
C VAL A 1031 -14.72 10.66 -29.96
N ASN A 1032 -15.69 10.60 -30.87
CA ASN A 1032 -16.03 11.68 -31.80
C ASN A 1032 -17.57 11.85 -31.81
N ARG A 1033 -18.09 12.97 -32.32
CA ARG A 1033 -19.52 13.08 -32.64
C ARG A 1033 -19.88 12.06 -33.74
N PRO A 1034 -20.94 11.25 -33.58
CA PRO A 1034 -21.35 10.31 -34.63
C PRO A 1034 -21.97 11.00 -35.84
N SER A 1035 -21.96 10.29 -36.97
CA SER A 1035 -22.72 10.62 -38.19
C SER A 1035 -24.17 10.15 -38.17
N ASP A 1036 -24.55 9.40 -37.13
CA ASP A 1036 -25.91 8.95 -36.84
C ASP A 1036 -25.97 8.52 -35.36
N PHE A 1037 -26.84 9.14 -34.57
CA PHE A 1037 -27.02 8.81 -33.15
C PHE A 1037 -27.59 7.39 -32.93
N SER A 1038 -28.27 6.79 -33.91
CA SER A 1038 -28.74 5.39 -33.85
C SER A 1038 -27.57 4.39 -33.80
N SER A 1039 -26.46 4.72 -34.46
CA SER A 1039 -25.28 3.85 -34.55
C SER A 1039 -24.59 3.62 -33.19
N PHE A 1040 -24.71 4.58 -32.27
CA PHE A 1040 -24.09 4.53 -30.94
C PHE A 1040 -24.80 3.60 -29.94
N ILE A 1041 -26.00 3.13 -30.26
CA ILE A 1041 -26.81 2.28 -29.37
C ILE A 1041 -26.48 0.79 -29.50
N LYS A 1042 -25.71 0.41 -30.54
CA LYS A 1042 -25.25 -0.97 -30.75
C LYS A 1042 -23.78 -1.13 -30.32
N PRO A 1043 -23.41 -2.13 -29.50
CA PRO A 1043 -24.26 -3.08 -28.77
C PRO A 1043 -24.75 -2.55 -27.40
N LEU A 1044 -25.79 -3.19 -26.88
CA LEU A 1044 -26.67 -2.77 -25.76
C LEU A 1044 -26.04 -2.62 -24.34
N LEU A 1045 -24.70 -2.72 -24.20
CA LEU A 1045 -24.09 -3.41 -23.06
C LEU A 1045 -23.51 -2.55 -21.92
N ASN A 1046 -23.72 -1.23 -21.90
CA ASN A 1046 -23.07 -0.36 -20.87
C ASN A 1046 -23.85 0.88 -20.41
N ARG A 1047 -25.20 0.83 -20.45
CA ARG A 1047 -26.08 1.93 -19.99
C ARG A 1047 -26.17 1.99 -18.46
N PHE A 1048 -25.09 2.33 -17.76
CA PHE A 1048 -25.15 2.60 -16.32
C PHE A 1048 -25.20 4.10 -16.02
N PRO A 1049 -26.02 4.55 -15.04
CA PRO A 1049 -26.00 5.92 -14.56
C PRO A 1049 -24.66 6.23 -13.88
N THR A 1050 -23.96 7.27 -14.33
CA THR A 1050 -22.66 7.65 -13.78
C THR A 1050 -22.72 9.03 -13.10
N PRO A 1051 -22.28 9.16 -11.83
CA PRO A 1051 -22.25 10.41 -11.06
C PRO A 1051 -21.11 11.34 -11.50
N LEU A 1052 -21.04 11.64 -12.79
CA LEU A 1052 -20.10 12.59 -13.41
C LEU A 1052 -20.88 13.77 -14.00
N CYS A 1053 -20.28 14.96 -14.01
CA CYS A 1053 -20.91 16.14 -14.61
C CYS A 1053 -20.91 16.03 -16.14
N PRO A 1054 -22.07 16.12 -16.85
CA PRO A 1054 -22.10 15.98 -18.31
C PRO A 1054 -21.22 17.03 -19.04
N PHE A 1055 -21.05 18.23 -18.45
CA PHE A 1055 -20.30 19.34 -19.04
C PHE A 1055 -18.83 19.42 -18.64
N CYS A 1056 -18.43 18.79 -17.53
CA CYS A 1056 -17.07 18.93 -16.98
C CYS A 1056 -16.37 17.59 -16.72
N GLY A 1057 -17.06 16.46 -16.77
CA GLY A 1057 -16.56 15.12 -16.47
C GLY A 1057 -16.09 14.88 -15.02
N ILE A 1058 -15.90 15.93 -14.22
CA ILE A 1058 -15.62 15.84 -12.78
C ILE A 1058 -16.76 15.13 -12.07
N SER A 1059 -16.42 14.32 -11.05
CA SER A 1059 -17.39 13.71 -10.14
C SER A 1059 -18.38 14.74 -9.63
N LEU A 1060 -19.66 14.38 -9.70
CA LEU A 1060 -20.68 15.05 -8.93
C LEU A 1060 -20.48 14.70 -7.44
N GLN A 1061 -20.81 15.65 -6.57
CA GLN A 1061 -20.77 15.49 -5.12
C GLN A 1061 -22.12 15.90 -4.54
N ARG A 1062 -22.35 15.55 -3.28
CA ARG A 1062 -23.44 16.11 -2.47
C ARG A 1062 -23.16 17.60 -2.22
N LEU A 1063 -24.17 18.45 -2.39
CA LEU A 1063 -24.05 19.88 -2.12
C LEU A 1063 -23.92 20.13 -0.60
N GLN A 1064 -22.73 20.55 -0.16
CA GLN A 1064 -22.50 20.98 1.22
C GLN A 1064 -22.97 22.43 1.43
N PRO A 1065 -23.51 22.80 2.60
CA PRO A 1065 -23.89 24.17 2.93
C PRO A 1065 -22.74 25.17 2.82
N ASP A 1066 -23.03 26.38 2.33
CA ASP A 1066 -22.03 27.43 2.05
C ASP A 1066 -21.19 27.88 3.27
N PHE A 1067 -21.57 27.53 4.50
CA PHE A 1067 -20.79 27.82 5.71
C PHE A 1067 -19.74 26.75 6.05
N LEU A 1068 -19.83 25.55 5.47
CA LEU A 1068 -18.77 24.51 5.51
C LEU A 1068 -17.89 24.53 4.25
N LEU A 1069 -18.39 25.12 3.16
CA LEU A 1069 -17.58 25.48 2.01
C LEU A 1069 -16.64 26.64 2.37
N SER A 1070 -15.45 26.31 2.88
CA SER A 1070 -14.31 27.24 2.84
C SER A 1070 -14.13 27.78 1.41
N LYS A 1071 -13.59 28.99 1.27
CA LYS A 1071 -13.60 29.73 -0.01
C LYS A 1071 -12.79 29.02 -1.11
N SER A 1072 -13.48 28.17 -1.87
CA SER A 1072 -13.07 27.46 -3.09
C SER A 1072 -12.11 26.27 -2.92
N PRO A 1073 -12.64 25.03 -2.97
CA PRO A 1073 -11.88 23.84 -3.34
C PRO A 1073 -12.01 23.58 -4.86
N VAL A 1074 -11.12 24.20 -5.66
CA VAL A 1074 -10.82 23.83 -7.07
C VAL A 1074 -9.36 24.15 -7.34
#